data_AF-A0A1I8PS74-F1
#
_entry.id   AF-A0A1I8PS74-F1
#
_cell.length_a   1.000
_cell.length_b   1.000
_cell.length_c   1.000
_cell.angle_alpha   90.00
_cell.angle_beta   90.00
_cell.angle_gamma   90.00
#
_symmetry.space_group_name_H-M   'P 1'
#
loop_
_entity.id
_entity.type
_entity.pdbx_description
1 polymer ?
#
loop_
_entity_poly.entity_id
_entity_poly.type
_entity_poly.pdbx_seq_one_letter_code
_entity_poly.pdbx_strand_id
1 'polypeptide(L)'
;MLIFSECKVICRIALSNLYIVNRKMSHCVEDNRLFTFTRVCDEIAAERSYNNKAQILKDFLRKGTNNKEFKGDILLWVRMLIPSDSQAVYNLQNKQMLKLFSRLFNSDVQEMHRDLEQEGDVSETLRKFFEASKKLKPQKDSSLYLQDVDEFLKKLEQRTKEDDQSELLQQLCKQTTANDLKTIIRIIKQDLRMNAKASHVLAAFGPMAYSSYQATRDLAAVVKQFAFKKGTAVSTTAPTPPATAKGKGKKAAAVGNVQVMTPISPMLASPCNAVEDAFRKCPMGLFSEIKYDGERVQIHKQGNEFKFFSRNLKPVVEHKIRRFKEFIPKAFPGSGDMILDSEIIMVDTVTGELLPFGSLGAHKKKEFPNAEVCLFVFDCILYKGEDLTNIPCKQRREILEENITPIKNYVQLSESHFLKTKAELSLMTAKVLKAHLEGVVLKDPNGTYQPGKRGWLKVKKDYLFGGRMADTADLVVLGASYGSGKKGGVLSIFLMGCYDHRDHLWKTVTKVHTGLDDNTRLEMHDHLMKLMERSDARHLPSWFLCNKPLVPDFIAKDPKVMPVWEITGAEYTKSSEHTASGISIRFPRITRLREDKSAEQANDLEHLENMYEASKNNVNVDLLIKGCDDEDEDKLTISSKINLQGLGTPKKDIKKELYEDESPGTSIKKEKKVLTPTSSSKKRKSSEAAAEDDLDFVDIKKIKIEKVEKEEKPYSSNATKKRTLLDFAIKKEIKKEPEDEPMPSTSTNSKAALENARKKSELFKDLKVYFEKVSNFSELKNLMEANGGTLTTNTKSANLVVHETCDVDINLSDCRAKYRASCHHLSKQWILDCLKEKKLLDYGLYAVVLKAK
;
A
#
# COMPACT_ATOMS: atom_id res chain seq x y z
N MET A 1 -49.66 31.91 33.22
CA MET A 1 -48.98 30.70 32.68
C MET A 1 -47.50 30.93 32.37
N LEU A 2 -47.11 31.97 31.61
CA LEU A 2 -45.73 32.20 31.13
C LEU A 2 -44.62 31.97 32.19
N ILE A 3 -44.73 32.60 33.37
CA ILE A 3 -43.77 32.46 34.48
C ILE A 3 -43.49 31.00 34.86
N PHE A 4 -44.51 30.13 34.86
CA PHE A 4 -44.34 28.69 35.15
C PHE A 4 -43.64 27.91 34.04
N SER A 5 -43.63 28.43 32.80
CA SER A 5 -42.83 27.88 31.70
C SER A 5 -41.37 28.27 31.88
N GLU A 6 -41.09 29.55 32.15
CA GLU A 6 -39.74 30.07 32.36
C GLU A 6 -39.09 29.42 33.58
N CYS A 7 -39.79 29.31 34.72
CA CYS A 7 -39.27 28.56 35.88
C CYS A 7 -38.98 27.08 35.55
N LYS A 8 -39.73 26.42 34.66
CA LYS A 8 -39.43 25.04 34.23
C LYS A 8 -38.21 24.98 33.29
N VAL A 9 -38.01 25.97 32.43
CA VAL A 9 -36.82 26.06 31.57
C VAL A 9 -35.57 26.37 32.42
N ILE A 10 -35.64 27.38 33.30
CA ILE A 10 -34.57 27.74 34.22
C ILE A 10 -34.24 26.58 35.16
N CYS A 11 -35.23 25.88 35.71
CA CYS A 11 -34.99 24.71 36.56
C CYS A 11 -34.38 23.53 35.78
N ARG A 12 -34.78 23.29 34.51
CA ARG A 12 -34.11 22.30 33.64
C ARG A 12 -32.67 22.69 33.29
N ILE A 13 -32.39 23.96 33.04
CA ILE A 13 -31.02 24.46 32.80
C ILE A 13 -30.18 24.36 34.08
N ALA A 14 -30.75 24.72 35.24
CA ALA A 14 -30.11 24.59 36.54
C ALA A 14 -29.81 23.12 36.88
N LEU A 15 -30.78 22.20 36.68
CA LEU A 15 -30.56 20.77 36.87
C LEU A 15 -29.56 20.19 35.87
N SER A 16 -29.59 20.61 34.61
CA SER A 16 -28.58 20.24 33.60
C SER A 16 -27.18 20.69 34.04
N ASN A 17 -27.03 21.95 34.45
CA ASN A 17 -25.78 22.51 34.94
C ASN A 17 -25.32 21.83 36.24
N LEU A 18 -26.24 21.53 37.17
CA LEU A 18 -25.93 20.81 38.41
C LEU A 18 -25.51 19.36 38.14
N TYR A 19 -26.09 18.71 37.12
CA TYR A 19 -25.70 17.37 36.68
C TYR A 19 -24.33 17.39 35.99
N ILE A 20 -24.05 18.41 35.16
CA ILE A 20 -22.73 18.64 34.54
C ILE A 20 -21.67 18.97 35.59
N VAL A 21 -21.98 19.79 36.59
CA VAL A 21 -21.08 20.14 37.71
C VAL A 21 -20.80 18.92 38.59
N ASN A 22 -21.83 18.16 39.01
CA ASN A 22 -21.64 16.92 39.75
C ASN A 22 -20.82 15.89 38.95
N ARG A 23 -21.05 15.80 37.64
CA ARG A 23 -20.24 14.95 36.75
C ARG A 23 -18.79 15.40 36.71
N LYS A 24 -18.50 16.69 36.56
CA LYS A 24 -17.13 17.24 36.68
C LYS A 24 -16.50 16.97 38.05
N MET A 25 -17.23 17.20 39.15
CA MET A 25 -16.75 16.89 40.50
C MET A 25 -16.42 15.40 40.70
N SER A 26 -17.13 14.50 40.01
CA SER A 26 -16.80 13.06 39.99
C SER A 26 -15.58 12.68 39.13
N HIS A 27 -15.00 13.62 38.37
CA HIS A 27 -13.87 13.38 37.47
C HIS A 27 -12.54 13.97 37.99
N CYS A 28 -12.59 14.97 38.87
CA CYS A 28 -11.43 15.64 39.47
C CYS A 28 -10.70 14.77 40.51
N VAL A 29 -10.04 13.70 40.04
CA VAL A 29 -9.18 12.82 40.85
C VAL A 29 -7.73 13.04 40.43
N GLU A 30 -6.81 13.15 41.39
CA GLU A 30 -5.36 13.37 41.13
C GLU A 30 -4.74 12.30 40.20
N ASP A 31 -5.22 11.06 40.30
CA ASP A 31 -4.86 9.95 39.43
C ASP A 31 -5.28 10.14 37.96
N ASN A 32 -6.22 11.05 37.66
CA ASN A 32 -6.71 11.36 36.31
C ASN A 32 -6.12 12.66 35.73
N ARG A 33 -5.25 13.40 36.43
CA ARG A 33 -4.60 14.60 35.85
C ARG A 33 -3.69 14.22 34.67
N LEU A 34 -3.66 15.07 33.65
CA LEU A 34 -2.75 14.92 32.51
C LEU A 34 -1.27 15.02 32.92
N PHE A 35 -0.95 15.80 33.95
CA PHE A 35 0.36 15.79 34.60
C PHE A 35 0.73 14.41 35.16
N THR A 36 -0.16 13.78 35.93
CA THR A 36 0.04 12.43 36.49
C THR A 36 0.25 11.40 35.38
N PHE A 37 -0.54 11.48 34.31
CA PHE A 37 -0.39 10.65 33.12
C PHE A 37 0.96 10.86 32.43
N THR A 38 1.37 12.11 32.22
CA THR A 38 2.66 12.44 31.59
C THR A 38 3.83 11.91 32.41
N ARG A 39 3.84 12.12 33.74
CA ARG A 39 4.87 11.58 34.65
C ARG A 39 5.00 10.07 34.54
N VAL A 40 3.88 9.33 34.60
CA VAL A 40 3.91 7.86 34.49
C VAL A 40 4.33 7.42 33.08
N CYS A 41 4.00 8.18 32.04
CA CYS A 41 4.48 7.91 30.69
C CYS A 41 6.01 8.07 30.57
N ASP A 42 6.58 9.09 31.19
CA ASP A 42 8.03 9.35 31.18
C ASP A 42 8.80 8.37 32.08
N GLU A 43 8.25 7.97 33.24
CA GLU A 43 8.76 6.88 34.08
C GLU A 43 8.80 5.55 33.30
N ILE A 44 7.72 5.21 32.60
CA ILE A 44 7.69 4.05 31.69
C ILE A 44 8.68 4.24 30.54
N ALA A 45 8.86 5.45 30.00
CA ALA A 45 9.78 5.71 28.88
C ALA A 45 11.25 5.50 29.24
N ALA A 46 11.67 5.96 30.43
CA ALA A 46 13.06 5.89 30.92
C ALA A 46 13.53 4.45 31.17
N GLU A 47 12.64 3.58 31.64
CA GLU A 47 12.94 2.16 31.86
C GLU A 47 13.27 1.42 30.54
N ARG A 48 14.25 0.52 30.59
CA ARG A 48 14.70 -0.31 29.46
C ARG A 48 14.02 -1.69 29.46
N SER A 49 13.80 -2.28 30.63
CA SER A 49 13.18 -3.60 30.82
C SER A 49 11.67 -3.58 30.56
N TYR A 50 11.20 -4.37 29.59
CA TYR A 50 9.77 -4.52 29.29
C TYR A 50 8.95 -5.06 30.48
N ASN A 51 9.55 -5.90 31.33
CA ASN A 51 8.90 -6.43 32.53
C ASN A 51 8.74 -5.34 33.59
N ASN A 52 9.76 -4.50 33.75
CA ASN A 52 9.74 -3.39 34.70
C ASN A 52 8.72 -2.31 34.24
N LYS A 53 8.65 -1.98 32.95
CA LYS A 53 7.61 -1.09 32.37
C LYS A 53 6.20 -1.54 32.77
N ALA A 54 5.91 -2.85 32.66
CA ALA A 54 4.63 -3.42 33.07
C ALA A 54 4.43 -3.39 34.59
N GLN A 55 5.49 -3.57 35.39
CA GLN A 55 5.43 -3.51 36.85
C GLN A 55 5.22 -2.07 37.38
N ILE A 56 5.86 -1.05 36.79
CA ILE A 56 5.64 0.37 37.09
C ILE A 56 4.16 0.71 36.91
N LEU A 57 3.59 0.38 35.75
CA LEU A 57 2.18 0.62 35.45
C LEU A 57 1.25 -0.16 36.40
N LYS A 58 1.57 -1.41 36.71
CA LYS A 58 0.81 -2.27 37.63
C LYS A 58 0.81 -1.77 39.07
N ASP A 59 1.92 -1.24 39.57
CA ASP A 59 1.99 -0.64 40.89
C ASP A 59 1.22 0.69 40.94
N PHE A 60 1.37 1.54 39.91
CA PHE A 60 0.61 2.79 39.81
C PHE A 60 -0.90 2.55 39.74
N LEU A 61 -1.38 1.67 38.85
CA LEU A 61 -2.81 1.31 38.71
C LEU A 61 -3.37 0.51 39.90
N ARG A 62 -2.55 0.17 40.90
CA ARG A 62 -2.98 -0.38 42.20
C ARG A 62 -3.00 0.67 43.30
N LYS A 63 -1.91 1.43 43.42
CA LYS A 63 -1.63 2.31 44.59
C LYS A 63 -2.02 3.78 44.36
N GLY A 64 -2.11 4.22 43.11
CA GLY A 64 -2.35 5.61 42.74
C GLY A 64 -1.26 6.57 43.21
N THR A 65 -1.49 7.86 42.98
CA THR A 65 -0.69 9.00 43.46
C THR A 65 -0.53 9.02 44.99
N ASN A 66 -1.54 8.52 45.71
CA ASN A 66 -1.60 8.49 47.17
C ASN A 66 -0.89 7.27 47.81
N ASN A 67 -0.27 6.40 47.00
CA ASN A 67 0.42 5.16 47.40
C ASN A 67 -0.42 4.12 48.17
N LYS A 68 -1.76 4.24 48.23
CA LYS A 68 -2.68 3.31 48.92
C LYS A 68 -3.67 2.65 47.97
N GLU A 69 -4.42 3.44 47.20
CA GLU A 69 -5.43 2.96 46.25
C GLU A 69 -5.50 3.87 45.02
N PHE A 70 -5.47 3.28 43.82
CA PHE A 70 -5.78 3.97 42.58
C PHE A 70 -7.30 4.26 42.47
N LYS A 71 -7.64 5.54 42.32
CA LYS A 71 -9.00 6.09 42.26
C LYS A 71 -9.38 6.66 40.89
N GLY A 72 -8.46 6.61 39.92
CA GLY A 72 -8.70 7.06 38.55
C GLY A 72 -9.55 6.11 37.72
N ASP A 73 -9.77 6.46 36.45
CA ASP A 73 -10.45 5.59 35.48
C ASP A 73 -9.43 4.69 34.76
N ILE A 74 -9.41 3.41 35.14
CA ILE A 74 -8.49 2.41 34.56
C ILE A 74 -8.73 2.25 33.05
N LEU A 75 -9.98 2.29 32.56
CA LEU A 75 -10.27 2.08 31.15
C LEU A 75 -9.79 3.28 30.32
N LEU A 76 -10.04 4.50 30.80
CA LEU A 76 -9.54 5.72 30.18
C LEU A 76 -8.01 5.75 30.14
N TRP A 77 -7.35 5.39 31.25
CA TRP A 77 -5.90 5.26 31.32
C TRP A 77 -5.35 4.28 30.28
N VAL A 78 -5.90 3.07 30.19
CA VAL A 78 -5.40 2.07 29.23
C VAL A 78 -5.71 2.46 27.78
N ARG A 79 -6.85 3.12 27.50
CA ARG A 79 -7.14 3.70 26.17
C ARG A 79 -6.15 4.78 25.78
N MET A 80 -5.76 5.66 26.71
CA MET A 80 -4.76 6.70 26.46
C MET A 80 -3.34 6.13 26.32
N LEU A 81 -3.00 5.06 27.05
CA LEU A 81 -1.72 4.33 26.92
C LEU A 81 -1.62 3.47 25.65
N ILE A 82 -2.75 3.07 25.06
CA ILE A 82 -2.82 2.32 23.80
C ILE A 82 -3.61 3.15 22.76
N PRO A 83 -3.12 4.34 22.36
CA PRO A 83 -3.88 5.25 21.50
C PRO A 83 -4.10 4.70 20.08
N SER A 84 -3.32 3.69 19.69
CA SER A 84 -3.44 2.91 18.44
C SER A 84 -4.49 1.80 18.48
N ASP A 85 -5.16 1.59 19.62
CA ASP A 85 -6.41 0.81 19.68
C ASP A 85 -7.56 1.57 19.01
N SER A 86 -7.58 2.91 19.20
CA SER A 86 -8.58 3.78 18.60
C SER A 86 -8.49 3.80 17.07
N GLN A 87 -9.64 3.61 16.42
CA GLN A 87 -9.77 3.75 14.97
C GLN A 87 -9.84 5.22 14.51
N ALA A 88 -9.86 6.19 15.44
CA ALA A 88 -9.97 7.61 15.16
C ALA A 88 -8.87 8.12 14.21
N VAL A 89 -9.25 8.99 13.27
CA VAL A 89 -8.34 9.58 12.27
C VAL A 89 -8.45 11.10 12.29
N TYR A 90 -7.56 11.75 13.03
CA TYR A 90 -7.55 13.22 13.19
C TYR A 90 -7.05 13.99 11.95
N ASN A 91 -6.61 13.30 10.89
CA ASN A 91 -6.06 13.86 9.64
C ASN A 91 -4.83 14.80 9.77
N LEU A 92 -4.27 14.96 10.98
CA LEU A 92 -3.08 15.76 11.25
C LEU A 92 -1.77 14.98 11.01
N GLN A 93 -1.09 15.26 9.91
CA GLN A 93 0.29 14.82 9.65
C GLN A 93 1.32 15.89 10.02
N ASN A 94 2.61 15.54 10.12
CA ASN A 94 3.65 16.46 10.59
C ASN A 94 3.65 17.81 9.84
N LYS A 95 3.65 17.78 8.49
CA LYS A 95 3.57 18.99 7.64
C LYS A 95 2.34 19.85 7.95
N GLN A 96 1.20 19.21 8.23
CA GLN A 96 -0.05 19.88 8.57
C GLN A 96 -0.01 20.49 9.97
N MET A 97 0.52 19.77 10.96
CA MET A 97 0.72 20.30 12.31
C MET A 97 1.62 21.54 12.28
N LEU A 98 2.78 21.50 11.62
CA LEU A 98 3.66 22.67 11.52
C LEU A 98 3.01 23.85 10.80
N LYS A 99 2.24 23.61 9.73
CA LYS A 99 1.43 24.62 9.03
C LYS A 99 0.34 25.26 9.92
N LEU A 100 -0.30 24.50 10.81
CA LEU A 100 -1.30 25.05 11.74
C LEU A 100 -0.63 25.79 12.90
N PHE A 101 0.34 25.17 13.57
CA PHE A 101 0.96 25.73 14.77
C PHE A 101 1.86 26.95 14.50
N SER A 102 2.53 27.03 13.35
CA SER A 102 3.20 28.29 12.92
C SER A 102 2.26 29.50 12.90
N ARG A 103 1.02 29.34 12.39
CA ARG A 103 -0.03 30.38 12.41
C ARG A 103 -0.46 30.73 13.85
N LEU A 104 -0.48 29.76 14.75
CA LEU A 104 -0.89 29.93 16.15
C LEU A 104 0.19 30.63 16.99
N PHE A 105 1.46 30.21 16.85
CA PHE A 105 2.61 30.71 17.61
C PHE A 105 3.28 31.96 17.00
N ASN A 106 3.02 32.23 15.71
CA ASN A 106 3.70 33.23 14.89
C ASN A 106 5.20 32.95 14.74
N SER A 107 5.49 31.74 14.23
CA SER A 107 6.84 31.19 14.02
C SER A 107 7.04 30.78 12.57
N ASP A 108 8.28 30.74 12.07
CA ASP A 108 8.54 30.35 10.69
C ASP A 108 8.37 28.82 10.47
N VAL A 109 7.76 28.47 9.34
CA VAL A 109 7.49 27.07 8.97
C VAL A 109 8.78 26.32 8.61
N GLN A 110 9.77 26.97 8.00
CA GLN A 110 11.03 26.31 7.63
C GLN A 110 11.95 26.12 8.84
N GLU A 111 11.91 27.03 9.81
CA GLU A 111 12.55 26.89 11.12
C GLU A 111 11.99 25.69 11.90
N MET A 112 10.65 25.60 12.03
CA MET A 112 9.99 24.45 12.65
C MET A 112 10.26 23.13 11.91
N HIS A 113 10.45 23.16 10.59
CA HIS A 113 10.85 22.00 9.81
C HIS A 113 12.27 21.53 10.13
N ARG A 114 13.23 22.45 10.28
CA ARG A 114 14.63 22.16 10.65
C ARG A 114 14.74 21.55 12.05
N ASP A 115 13.96 22.05 13.00
CA ASP A 115 13.92 21.47 14.34
C ASP A 115 13.31 20.05 14.32
N LEU A 116 12.23 19.82 13.54
CA LEU A 116 11.64 18.49 13.37
C LEU A 116 12.61 17.50 12.70
N GLU A 117 13.43 17.96 11.75
CA GLU A 117 14.51 17.17 11.11
C GLU A 117 15.57 16.73 12.15
N GLN A 118 15.93 17.61 13.09
CA GLN A 118 16.92 17.35 14.14
C GLN A 118 16.37 16.53 15.32
N GLU A 119 15.18 16.83 15.82
CA GLU A 119 14.55 16.12 16.94
C GLU A 119 13.90 14.79 16.51
N GLY A 120 13.43 14.70 15.27
CA GLY A 120 12.63 13.57 14.78
C GLY A 120 11.27 13.40 15.47
N ASP A 121 10.86 14.33 16.36
CA ASP A 121 9.64 14.24 17.16
C ASP A 121 8.83 15.54 17.16
N VAL A 122 7.75 15.58 16.37
CA VAL A 122 6.90 16.77 16.21
C VAL A 122 6.28 17.26 17.52
N SER A 123 6.08 16.39 18.53
CA SER A 123 5.63 16.83 19.85
C SER A 123 6.68 17.60 20.64
N GLU A 124 7.97 17.37 20.38
CA GLU A 124 9.07 18.10 21.02
C GLU A 124 9.29 19.45 20.33
N THR A 125 9.31 19.47 19.00
CA THR A 125 9.28 20.71 18.21
C THR A 125 8.15 21.63 18.64
N LEU A 126 6.91 21.10 18.71
CA LEU A 126 5.77 21.91 19.13
C LEU A 126 5.85 22.38 20.59
N ARG A 127 6.53 21.65 21.49
CA ARG A 127 6.82 22.12 22.86
C ARG A 127 7.74 23.36 22.81
N LYS A 128 8.90 23.25 22.16
CA LYS A 128 9.90 24.33 22.07
C LYS A 128 9.30 25.62 21.50
N PHE A 129 8.61 25.52 20.35
CA PHE A 129 8.02 26.68 19.69
C PHE A 129 6.82 27.26 20.44
N PHE A 130 6.11 26.46 21.25
CA PHE A 130 5.05 26.97 22.14
C PHE A 130 5.64 27.70 23.35
N GLU A 131 6.77 27.26 23.92
CA GLU A 131 7.48 27.98 24.99
C GLU A 131 8.07 29.31 24.50
N ALA A 132 8.59 29.35 23.28
CA ALA A 132 9.11 30.57 22.63
C ALA A 132 8.01 31.50 22.08
N SER A 133 6.75 31.07 22.04
CA SER A 133 5.65 31.78 21.39
C SER A 133 5.28 33.08 22.13
N LYS A 134 5.39 34.21 21.41
CA LYS A 134 4.98 35.53 21.91
C LYS A 134 3.46 35.76 21.82
N LYS A 135 2.76 35.04 20.94
CA LYS A 135 1.34 35.23 20.60
C LYS A 135 0.38 34.41 21.48
N LEU A 136 0.78 33.20 21.84
CA LEU A 136 0.09 32.31 22.78
C LEU A 136 1.12 31.78 23.78
N LYS A 137 0.97 32.11 25.06
CA LYS A 137 1.86 31.58 26.11
C LYS A 137 1.29 30.29 26.70
N PRO A 138 2.14 29.31 27.07
CA PRO A 138 1.71 28.16 27.85
C PRO A 138 1.14 28.57 29.21
N GLN A 139 0.26 27.74 29.76
CA GLN A 139 -0.12 27.85 31.16
C GLN A 139 1.05 27.46 32.07
N LYS A 140 1.05 27.98 33.31
CA LYS A 140 2.05 27.64 34.34
C LYS A 140 1.84 26.21 34.87
N ASP A 141 0.59 25.87 35.15
CA ASP A 141 0.20 24.67 35.87
C ASP A 141 -0.73 23.80 35.02
N SER A 142 -0.55 22.46 35.08
CA SER A 142 -1.39 21.50 34.36
C SER A 142 -2.73 21.34 35.06
N SER A 143 -3.78 21.86 34.44
CA SER A 143 -5.16 21.87 34.96
C SER A 143 -6.09 20.85 34.31
N LEU A 144 -5.64 20.17 33.25
CA LEU A 144 -6.44 19.22 32.48
C LEU A 144 -6.45 17.82 33.10
N TYR A 145 -7.59 17.14 32.97
CA TYR A 145 -7.76 15.73 33.26
C TYR A 145 -7.87 14.90 31.97
N LEU A 146 -7.65 13.59 32.05
CA LEU A 146 -7.76 12.70 30.89
C LEU A 146 -9.15 12.73 30.24
N GLN A 147 -10.20 13.05 31.01
CA GLN A 147 -11.56 13.23 30.51
C GLN A 147 -11.67 14.45 29.57
N ASP A 148 -11.00 15.56 29.89
CA ASP A 148 -10.96 16.75 29.03
C ASP A 148 -10.22 16.45 27.71
N VAL A 149 -9.15 15.65 27.79
CA VAL A 149 -8.39 15.18 26.60
C VAL A 149 -9.23 14.25 25.74
N ASP A 150 -9.96 13.29 26.32
CA ASP A 150 -10.88 12.39 25.60
C ASP A 150 -12.04 13.17 24.93
N GLU A 151 -12.59 14.20 25.58
CA GLU A 151 -13.59 15.08 24.96
C GLU A 151 -12.99 15.93 23.83
N PHE A 152 -11.78 16.47 24.01
CA PHE A 152 -11.05 17.20 22.97
C PHE A 152 -10.76 16.31 21.75
N LEU A 153 -10.30 15.07 21.94
CA LEU A 153 -9.98 14.15 20.84
C LEU A 153 -11.23 13.77 20.04
N LYS A 154 -12.38 13.55 20.70
CA LYS A 154 -13.67 13.31 20.02
C LYS A 154 -14.13 14.53 19.21
N LYS A 155 -13.92 15.75 19.71
CA LYS A 155 -14.19 16.98 18.94
C LYS A 155 -13.24 17.10 17.74
N LEU A 156 -11.97 16.73 17.91
CA LEU A 156 -10.96 16.81 16.85
C LEU A 156 -11.19 15.79 15.73
N GLU A 157 -11.61 14.56 16.08
CA GLU A 157 -12.02 13.52 15.12
C GLU A 157 -13.15 13.99 14.18
N GLN A 158 -14.04 14.86 14.68
CA GLN A 158 -15.15 15.43 13.90
C GLN A 158 -14.73 16.62 13.00
N ARG A 159 -13.51 17.15 13.11
CA ARG A 159 -13.05 18.31 12.31
C ARG A 159 -12.14 17.89 11.16
N THR A 160 -12.59 18.17 9.94
CA THR A 160 -11.88 17.85 8.69
C THR A 160 -11.31 19.06 7.95
N LYS A 161 -11.72 20.28 8.32
CA LYS A 161 -11.24 21.55 7.75
C LYS A 161 -10.06 22.12 8.54
N GLU A 162 -9.16 22.85 7.87
CA GLU A 162 -7.99 23.46 8.52
C GLU A 162 -8.39 24.46 9.61
N ASP A 163 -9.40 25.29 9.37
CA ASP A 163 -9.76 26.40 10.24
C ASP A 163 -10.46 25.90 11.51
N ASP A 164 -11.43 24.99 11.38
CA ASP A 164 -12.03 24.23 12.49
C ASP A 164 -10.98 23.56 13.38
N GLN A 165 -9.98 22.92 12.78
CA GLN A 165 -8.87 22.28 13.50
C GLN A 165 -7.98 23.33 14.18
N SER A 166 -7.66 24.42 13.49
CA SER A 166 -6.84 25.51 14.00
C SER A 166 -7.50 26.21 15.20
N GLU A 167 -8.82 26.42 15.17
CA GLU A 167 -9.57 26.98 16.29
C GLU A 167 -9.52 26.05 17.50
N LEU A 168 -9.83 24.77 17.32
CA LEU A 168 -9.84 23.78 18.41
C LEU A 168 -8.44 23.57 19.02
N LEU A 169 -7.39 23.57 18.19
CA LEU A 169 -6.00 23.55 18.67
C LEU A 169 -5.61 24.84 19.39
N GLN A 170 -6.12 26.01 18.97
CA GLN A 170 -5.92 27.27 19.71
C GLN A 170 -6.64 27.26 21.07
N GLN A 171 -7.86 26.72 21.13
CA GLN A 171 -8.60 26.54 22.38
C GLN A 171 -7.81 25.63 23.34
N LEU A 172 -7.22 24.53 22.84
CA LEU A 172 -6.35 23.66 23.63
C LEU A 172 -5.11 24.42 24.16
N CYS A 173 -4.36 25.10 23.29
CA CYS A 173 -3.16 25.86 23.70
C CYS A 173 -3.44 26.87 24.83
N LYS A 174 -4.64 27.47 24.87
CA LYS A 174 -5.02 28.39 25.95
C LYS A 174 -5.16 27.72 27.33
N GLN A 175 -5.22 26.39 27.41
CA GLN A 175 -5.47 25.61 28.64
C GLN A 175 -4.29 24.69 29.05
N THR A 176 -3.33 24.46 28.16
CA THR A 176 -2.20 23.53 28.35
C THR A 176 -0.92 24.22 28.83
N THR A 177 -0.14 23.55 29.68
CA THR A 177 1.32 23.76 29.75
C THR A 177 1.97 23.26 28.45
N ALA A 178 3.25 23.57 28.24
CA ALA A 178 3.96 23.06 27.06
C ALA A 178 4.12 21.52 27.05
N ASN A 179 4.28 20.91 28.22
CA ASN A 179 4.34 19.46 28.37
C ASN A 179 2.97 18.79 28.16
N ASP A 180 1.86 19.42 28.58
CA ASP A 180 0.52 18.93 28.27
C ASP A 180 0.30 18.87 26.75
N LEU A 181 0.68 19.93 26.02
CA LEU A 181 0.60 19.96 24.56
C LEU A 181 1.43 18.84 23.93
N LYS A 182 2.68 18.64 24.36
CA LYS A 182 3.55 17.54 23.92
C LYS A 182 2.89 16.17 24.10
N THR A 183 2.34 15.90 25.28
CA THR A 183 1.62 14.64 25.56
C THR A 183 0.39 14.46 24.67
N ILE A 184 -0.42 15.50 24.49
CA ILE A 184 -1.63 15.42 23.64
C ILE A 184 -1.26 15.24 22.16
N ILE A 185 -0.22 15.91 21.65
CA ILE A 185 0.28 15.68 20.29
C ILE A 185 0.76 14.24 20.12
N ARG A 186 1.42 13.64 21.13
CA ARG A 186 1.80 12.22 21.10
C ARG A 186 0.60 11.27 21.05
N ILE A 187 -0.48 11.58 21.76
CA ILE A 187 -1.75 10.83 21.69
C ILE A 187 -2.40 10.98 20.30
N ILE A 188 -2.45 12.19 19.73
CA ILE A 188 -2.92 12.46 18.35
C ILE A 188 -2.10 11.68 17.32
N LYS A 189 -0.77 11.61 17.51
CA LYS A 189 0.16 10.84 16.66
C LYS A 189 0.09 9.32 16.88
N GLN A 190 -0.68 8.85 17.86
CA GLN A 190 -0.75 7.44 18.31
C GLN A 190 0.61 6.84 18.74
N ASP A 191 1.58 7.68 19.15
CA ASP A 191 2.92 7.26 19.60
C ASP A 191 3.37 8.09 20.82
N LEU A 192 3.26 7.49 22.01
CA LEU A 192 3.70 8.06 23.29
C LEU A 192 5.22 8.05 23.49
N ARG A 193 6.02 7.57 22.54
CA ARG A 193 7.50 7.43 22.58
C ARG A 193 8.07 6.53 23.69
N MET A 194 7.25 6.06 24.65
CA MET A 194 7.65 5.28 25.82
C MET A 194 8.22 3.85 25.56
N ASN A 195 8.36 3.45 24.30
CA ASN A 195 8.76 2.09 23.88
C ASN A 195 7.93 0.96 24.55
N ALA A 196 6.63 1.19 24.75
CA ALA A 196 5.70 0.19 25.28
C ALA A 196 4.52 -0.01 24.31
N LYS A 197 4.47 -1.21 23.71
CA LYS A 197 3.31 -1.70 22.95
C LYS A 197 2.20 -2.19 23.89
N ALA A 198 0.98 -2.34 23.36
CA ALA A 198 -0.19 -2.91 24.04
C ALA A 198 0.09 -4.16 24.90
N SER A 199 1.00 -5.04 24.45
CA SER A 199 1.44 -6.23 25.18
C SER A 199 2.00 -5.94 26.58
N HIS A 200 2.76 -4.86 26.74
CA HIS A 200 3.40 -4.50 28.01
C HIS A 200 2.45 -3.70 28.91
N VAL A 201 1.61 -2.85 28.30
CA VAL A 201 0.53 -2.15 29.00
C VAL A 201 -0.45 -3.16 29.60
N LEU A 202 -0.88 -4.16 28.82
CA LEU A 202 -1.83 -5.17 29.28
C LEU A 202 -1.21 -6.24 30.20
N ALA A 203 0.11 -6.47 30.13
CA ALA A 203 0.81 -7.34 31.09
C ALA A 203 0.69 -6.86 32.55
N ALA A 204 0.40 -5.56 32.78
CA ALA A 204 0.10 -5.04 34.12
C ALA A 204 -1.11 -5.73 34.79
N PHE A 205 -2.07 -6.21 33.99
CA PHE A 205 -3.26 -6.95 34.44
C PHE A 205 -3.05 -8.48 34.48
N GLY A 206 -1.85 -8.96 34.15
CA GLY A 206 -1.49 -10.38 34.19
C GLY A 206 -1.32 -11.04 32.80
N PRO A 207 -0.82 -12.28 32.76
CA PRO A 207 -0.33 -12.91 31.52
C PRO A 207 -1.42 -13.19 30.48
N MET A 208 -2.69 -13.32 30.90
CA MET A 208 -3.82 -13.63 30.02
C MET A 208 -4.52 -12.40 29.44
N ALA A 209 -4.23 -11.19 29.95
CA ALA A 209 -4.94 -9.98 29.50
C ALA A 209 -4.62 -9.64 28.04
N TYR A 210 -3.35 -9.76 27.62
CA TYR A 210 -2.96 -9.49 26.24
C TYR A 210 -3.46 -10.56 25.26
N SER A 211 -3.46 -11.85 25.62
CA SER A 211 -3.99 -12.90 24.74
C SER A 211 -5.51 -12.81 24.56
N SER A 212 -6.26 -12.47 25.61
CA SER A 212 -7.68 -12.15 25.49
C SER A 212 -7.92 -10.93 24.59
N TYR A 213 -7.14 -9.86 24.74
CA TYR A 213 -7.19 -8.69 23.84
C TYR A 213 -6.83 -9.02 22.39
N GLN A 214 -5.91 -9.96 22.16
CA GLN A 214 -5.59 -10.43 20.80
C GLN A 214 -6.78 -11.18 20.16
N ALA A 215 -7.54 -11.95 20.95
CA ALA A 215 -8.69 -12.71 20.49
C ALA A 215 -9.96 -11.85 20.29
N THR A 216 -10.31 -10.97 21.25
CA THR A 216 -11.57 -10.21 21.22
C THR A 216 -11.43 -8.79 20.70
N ARG A 217 -10.22 -8.21 20.72
CA ARG A 217 -9.92 -6.77 20.51
C ARG A 217 -10.69 -5.79 21.40
N ASP A 218 -11.51 -6.24 22.34
CA ASP A 218 -12.27 -5.38 23.25
C ASP A 218 -11.45 -5.04 24.50
N LEU A 219 -10.90 -3.83 24.52
CA LEU A 219 -10.14 -3.29 25.64
C LEU A 219 -10.99 -3.07 26.90
N ALA A 220 -12.29 -2.77 26.76
CA ALA A 220 -13.20 -2.55 27.88
C ALA A 220 -13.58 -3.88 28.56
N ALA A 221 -13.84 -4.94 27.78
CA ALA A 221 -14.03 -6.29 28.32
C ALA A 221 -12.76 -6.79 29.04
N VAL A 222 -11.58 -6.60 28.44
CA VAL A 222 -10.30 -7.02 29.05
C VAL A 222 -10.02 -6.27 30.35
N VAL A 223 -10.20 -4.94 30.40
CA VAL A 223 -10.09 -4.18 31.65
C VAL A 223 -11.14 -4.65 32.67
N LYS A 224 -12.40 -4.84 32.28
CA LYS A 224 -13.47 -5.34 33.18
C LYS A 224 -13.19 -6.75 33.74
N GLN A 225 -12.49 -7.60 32.98
CA GLN A 225 -12.17 -8.98 33.38
C GLN A 225 -10.91 -9.07 34.25
N PHE A 226 -9.86 -8.33 33.93
CA PHE A 226 -8.51 -8.48 34.51
C PHE A 226 -8.04 -7.31 35.39
N ALA A 227 -8.77 -6.19 35.46
CA ALA A 227 -8.45 -5.12 36.42
C ALA A 227 -8.55 -5.60 37.88
N PHE A 228 -7.86 -4.90 38.77
CA PHE A 228 -7.68 -5.30 40.16
C PHE A 228 -9.02 -5.26 40.92
N LYS A 229 -9.62 -6.44 41.13
CA LYS A 229 -10.84 -6.59 41.92
C LYS A 229 -10.57 -6.16 43.36
N LYS A 230 -11.39 -5.23 43.88
CA LYS A 230 -11.27 -4.77 45.28
C LYS A 230 -11.44 -5.97 46.23
N GLY A 231 -10.47 -6.16 47.12
CA GLY A 231 -10.53 -7.14 48.21
C GLY A 231 -9.84 -8.50 48.00
N THR A 232 -9.39 -8.87 46.80
CA THR A 232 -8.70 -10.17 46.60
C THR A 232 -7.17 -10.05 46.71
N ALA A 233 -6.59 -10.62 47.77
CA ALA A 233 -5.15 -10.82 47.88
C ALA A 233 -4.60 -11.72 46.76
N VAL A 234 -3.33 -11.53 46.40
CA VAL A 234 -2.70 -12.25 45.27
C VAL A 234 -2.22 -13.63 45.72
N SER A 235 -2.79 -14.70 45.15
CA SER A 235 -2.17 -16.02 45.21
C SER A 235 -1.04 -16.09 44.18
N THR A 236 0.20 -16.31 44.65
CA THR A 236 1.40 -16.45 43.81
C THR A 236 1.89 -17.90 43.78
N THR A 237 1.28 -18.72 42.93
CA THR A 237 1.83 -20.02 42.53
C THR A 237 1.76 -20.18 41.01
N ALA A 238 2.75 -20.86 40.44
CA ALA A 238 2.83 -21.10 39.00
C ALA A 238 1.93 -22.28 38.57
N PRO A 239 1.36 -22.27 37.35
CA PRO A 239 0.51 -23.36 36.87
C PRO A 239 1.36 -24.54 36.38
N THR A 240 1.51 -25.57 37.22
CA THR A 240 1.91 -26.92 36.81
C THR A 240 0.86 -27.52 35.85
N PRO A 241 1.23 -28.36 34.85
CA PRO A 241 0.25 -28.96 33.94
C PRO A 241 -0.80 -29.81 34.67
N PRO A 242 -2.09 -29.81 34.27
CA PRO A 242 -3.12 -30.59 34.95
C PRO A 242 -2.98 -32.09 34.68
N ALA A 243 -2.70 -32.87 35.73
CA ALA A 243 -2.94 -34.32 35.72
C ALA A 243 -4.46 -34.60 35.68
N THR A 244 -4.85 -35.75 35.14
CA THR A 244 -6.25 -36.09 34.89
C THR A 244 -7.05 -36.34 36.17
N ALA A 245 -8.01 -35.46 36.48
CA ALA A 245 -8.99 -35.66 37.55
C ALA A 245 -10.43 -35.49 37.02
N LYS A 246 -11.22 -36.58 37.04
CA LYS A 246 -12.65 -36.55 36.67
C LYS A 246 -13.48 -36.03 37.84
N GLY A 247 -13.92 -34.77 37.79
CA GLY A 247 -14.80 -34.17 38.80
C GLY A 247 -15.76 -33.13 38.22
N LYS A 248 -17.06 -33.23 38.54
CA LYS A 248 -18.09 -32.26 38.11
C LYS A 248 -18.04 -31.00 38.98
N GLY A 249 -17.00 -30.18 38.80
CA GLY A 249 -16.87 -28.84 39.38
C GLY A 249 -17.32 -27.73 38.42
N LYS A 250 -17.71 -26.56 38.95
CA LYS A 250 -18.08 -25.39 38.13
C LYS A 250 -16.91 -25.01 37.21
N LYS A 251 -17.15 -24.96 35.89
CA LYS A 251 -16.16 -24.47 34.92
C LYS A 251 -15.67 -23.09 35.35
N ALA A 252 -14.36 -22.90 35.48
CA ALA A 252 -13.77 -21.57 35.46
C ALA A 252 -14.18 -20.89 34.13
N ALA A 253 -14.51 -19.60 34.18
CA ALA A 253 -14.95 -18.88 32.98
C ALA A 253 -13.88 -18.99 31.88
N ALA A 254 -14.30 -19.41 30.69
CA ALA A 254 -13.39 -19.66 29.58
C ALA A 254 -12.60 -18.40 29.20
N VAL A 255 -11.39 -18.59 28.67
CA VAL A 255 -10.66 -17.53 27.96
C VAL A 255 -11.56 -17.10 26.80
N GLY A 256 -11.81 -15.78 26.68
CA GLY A 256 -13.02 -15.27 26.02
C GLY A 256 -13.20 -15.75 24.58
N ASN A 257 -14.32 -16.43 24.32
CA ASN A 257 -14.74 -16.88 23.00
C ASN A 257 -14.74 -15.72 21.99
N VAL A 258 -14.34 -16.03 20.75
CA VAL A 258 -14.40 -15.13 19.61
C VAL A 258 -15.82 -14.55 19.45
N GLN A 259 -15.90 -13.25 19.15
CA GLN A 259 -17.16 -12.55 18.89
C GLN A 259 -17.25 -12.16 17.42
N VAL A 260 -18.40 -12.43 16.80
CA VAL A 260 -18.70 -11.97 15.44
C VAL A 260 -18.77 -10.44 15.43
N MET A 261 -18.51 -9.82 14.28
CA MET A 261 -18.45 -8.36 14.07
C MET A 261 -17.37 -7.57 14.83
N THR A 262 -16.58 -8.19 15.72
CA THR A 262 -15.42 -7.59 16.37
C THR A 262 -14.13 -8.24 15.88
N PRO A 263 -13.12 -7.49 15.39
CA PRO A 263 -11.95 -8.06 14.72
C PRO A 263 -11.07 -8.93 15.64
N ILE A 264 -10.35 -9.89 15.05
CA ILE A 264 -9.44 -10.81 15.72
C ILE A 264 -8.01 -10.56 15.23
N SER A 265 -7.01 -10.54 16.11
CA SER A 265 -5.61 -10.34 15.68
C SER A 265 -5.17 -11.44 14.70
N PRO A 266 -4.75 -11.12 13.46
CA PRO A 266 -4.45 -12.14 12.46
C PRO A 266 -3.26 -13.02 12.88
N MET A 267 -3.36 -14.33 12.71
CA MET A 267 -2.24 -15.25 12.90
C MET A 267 -1.13 -14.95 11.88
N LEU A 268 0.13 -14.90 12.33
CA LEU A 268 1.26 -14.39 11.56
C LEU A 268 2.23 -15.49 11.14
N ALA A 269 2.97 -15.22 10.06
CA ALA A 269 4.07 -16.06 9.60
C ALA A 269 5.45 -15.52 10.02
N SER A 270 6.35 -16.42 10.41
CA SER A 270 7.79 -16.17 10.57
C SER A 270 8.52 -16.42 9.25
N PRO A 271 9.63 -15.70 8.94
CA PRO A 271 10.53 -16.12 7.87
C PRO A 271 11.05 -17.55 8.07
N CYS A 272 11.29 -18.23 6.97
CA CYS A 272 11.89 -19.55 6.88
C CYS A 272 12.97 -19.49 5.80
N ASN A 273 14.23 -19.70 6.17
CA ASN A 273 15.39 -19.41 5.33
C ASN A 273 15.94 -20.66 4.61
N ALA A 274 15.59 -21.83 5.14
CA ALA A 274 15.94 -23.15 4.62
C ALA A 274 14.71 -24.08 4.68
N VAL A 275 14.62 -25.02 3.75
CA VAL A 275 13.52 -26.01 3.67
C VAL A 275 13.54 -26.95 4.89
N GLU A 276 14.73 -27.22 5.40
CA GLU A 276 15.05 -27.91 6.65
C GLU A 276 14.28 -27.35 7.85
N ASP A 277 14.19 -26.03 7.96
CA ASP A 277 13.61 -25.34 9.13
C ASP A 277 12.11 -25.58 9.26
N ALA A 278 11.44 -25.87 8.15
CA ALA A 278 10.03 -26.20 8.12
C ALA A 278 9.79 -27.60 8.69
N PHE A 279 10.49 -28.61 8.18
CA PHE A 279 10.36 -29.99 8.67
C PHE A 279 10.95 -30.21 10.07
N ARG A 280 11.93 -29.39 10.51
CA ARG A 280 12.34 -29.34 11.94
C ARG A 280 11.23 -28.88 12.89
N LYS A 281 10.19 -28.19 12.39
CA LYS A 281 9.01 -27.78 13.18
C LYS A 281 7.79 -28.67 12.93
N CYS A 282 7.64 -29.17 11.71
CA CYS A 282 6.54 -30.03 11.28
C CYS A 282 7.06 -31.38 10.76
N PRO A 283 7.61 -32.25 11.64
CA PRO A 283 8.26 -33.50 11.22
C PRO A 283 7.29 -34.54 10.64
N MET A 284 5.99 -34.42 10.92
CA MET A 284 4.92 -35.28 10.39
C MET A 284 4.36 -34.80 9.03
N GLY A 285 4.98 -33.79 8.42
CA GLY A 285 4.45 -33.10 7.24
C GLY A 285 3.73 -31.80 7.57
N LEU A 286 3.48 -31.00 6.53
CA LEU A 286 2.91 -29.65 6.61
C LEU A 286 1.96 -29.36 5.45
N PHE A 287 1.03 -28.43 5.65
CA PHE A 287 0.34 -27.80 4.52
C PHE A 287 1.21 -26.69 3.96
N SER A 288 1.33 -26.61 2.64
CA SER A 288 1.95 -25.51 1.92
C SER A 288 0.92 -24.86 1.00
N GLU A 289 0.76 -23.55 1.15
CA GLU A 289 -0.15 -22.73 0.35
C GLU A 289 0.60 -21.67 -0.44
N ILE A 290 0.07 -21.29 -1.60
CA ILE A 290 0.60 -20.16 -2.38
C ILE A 290 0.58 -18.90 -1.51
N LYS A 291 1.72 -18.21 -1.39
CA LYS A 291 1.77 -16.90 -0.73
C LYS A 291 1.35 -15.82 -1.72
N TYR A 292 0.04 -15.58 -1.79
CA TYR A 292 -0.55 -14.49 -2.55
C TYR A 292 0.03 -13.11 -2.16
N ASP A 293 0.33 -12.27 -3.15
CA ASP A 293 0.80 -10.88 -3.00
C ASP A 293 -0.38 -9.89 -3.07
N GLY A 294 -1.28 -10.00 -2.10
CA GLY A 294 -2.52 -9.23 -2.04
C GLY A 294 -2.64 -8.37 -0.78
N GLU A 295 -3.87 -7.96 -0.47
CA GLU A 295 -4.22 -7.39 0.83
C GLU A 295 -4.97 -8.41 1.68
N ARG A 296 -4.40 -8.78 2.83
CA ARG A 296 -5.10 -9.63 3.80
C ARG A 296 -6.35 -8.96 4.36
N VAL A 297 -7.47 -9.67 4.24
CA VAL A 297 -8.80 -9.29 4.72
C VAL A 297 -9.35 -10.40 5.61
N GLN A 298 -9.74 -10.01 6.82
CA GLN A 298 -10.55 -10.81 7.73
C GLN A 298 -12.01 -10.41 7.56
N ILE A 299 -12.88 -11.37 7.30
CA ILE A 299 -14.29 -11.14 6.97
C ILE A 299 -15.15 -11.63 8.12
N HIS A 300 -16.03 -10.78 8.64
CA HIS A 300 -17.05 -11.16 9.60
C HIS A 300 -18.41 -11.05 8.93
N LYS A 301 -19.23 -12.10 9.06
CA LYS A 301 -20.61 -12.18 8.56
C LYS A 301 -21.53 -12.53 9.72
N GLN A 302 -22.58 -11.73 9.92
CA GLN A 302 -23.62 -11.97 10.93
C GLN A 302 -24.98 -11.78 10.29
N GLY A 303 -25.73 -12.88 10.11
CA GLY A 303 -26.90 -12.88 9.23
C GLY A 303 -26.54 -12.35 7.83
N ASN A 304 -27.02 -11.15 7.51
CA ASN A 304 -26.75 -10.41 6.26
C ASN A 304 -25.77 -9.23 6.42
N GLU A 305 -25.35 -8.88 7.64
CA GLU A 305 -24.33 -7.84 7.86
C GLU A 305 -22.93 -8.40 7.55
N PHE A 306 -22.07 -7.57 6.97
CA PHE A 306 -20.67 -7.88 6.67
C PHE A 306 -19.74 -6.78 7.15
N LYS A 307 -18.66 -7.15 7.85
CA LYS A 307 -17.50 -6.29 8.13
C LYS A 307 -16.23 -6.92 7.57
N PHE A 308 -15.36 -6.07 7.03
CA PHE A 308 -14.11 -6.45 6.38
C PHE A 308 -12.98 -5.68 7.04
N PHE A 309 -12.06 -6.38 7.69
CA PHE A 309 -10.93 -5.80 8.41
C PHE A 309 -9.62 -6.14 7.71
N SER A 310 -8.81 -5.12 7.43
CA SER A 310 -7.47 -5.29 6.88
C SER A 310 -6.53 -6.01 7.86
N ARG A 311 -5.34 -6.40 7.40
CA ARG A 311 -4.21 -6.89 8.23
C ARG A 311 -3.97 -6.10 9.53
N ASN A 312 -4.19 -4.78 9.50
CA ASN A 312 -3.98 -3.88 10.65
C ASN A 312 -5.29 -3.57 11.41
N LEU A 313 -6.33 -4.37 11.17
CA LEU A 313 -7.66 -4.32 11.77
C LEU A 313 -8.46 -3.02 11.53
N LYS A 314 -8.01 -2.20 10.58
CA LYS A 314 -8.78 -1.06 10.07
C LYS A 314 -9.78 -1.54 9.01
N PRO A 315 -10.98 -0.93 8.91
CA PRO A 315 -11.95 -1.27 7.87
C PRO A 315 -11.36 -1.21 6.46
N VAL A 316 -11.72 -2.18 5.61
CA VAL A 316 -11.30 -2.20 4.19
C VAL A 316 -12.14 -1.22 3.37
N VAL A 317 -11.52 -0.54 2.41
CA VAL A 317 -12.18 0.45 1.55
C VAL A 317 -13.22 -0.20 0.62
N GLU A 318 -14.44 0.35 0.63
CA GLU A 318 -15.65 -0.25 0.02
C GLU A 318 -15.47 -0.68 -1.45
N HIS A 319 -14.71 0.06 -2.26
CA HIS A 319 -14.50 -0.26 -3.67
C HIS A 319 -13.83 -1.62 -3.91
N LYS A 320 -13.09 -2.16 -2.92
CA LYS A 320 -12.46 -3.50 -3.01
C LYS A 320 -13.38 -4.64 -2.57
N ILE A 321 -14.41 -4.34 -1.76
CA ILE A 321 -15.21 -5.35 -1.02
C ILE A 321 -16.68 -5.40 -1.43
N ARG A 322 -17.19 -4.37 -2.11
CA ARG A 322 -18.61 -4.22 -2.48
C ARG A 322 -19.21 -5.48 -3.12
N ARG A 323 -18.48 -6.13 -4.04
CA ARG A 323 -18.98 -7.33 -4.75
C ARG A 323 -19.00 -8.58 -3.86
N PHE A 324 -18.12 -8.70 -2.87
CA PHE A 324 -18.06 -9.88 -2.00
C PHE A 324 -19.30 -10.01 -1.11
N LYS A 325 -19.99 -8.91 -0.80
CA LYS A 325 -21.30 -8.94 -0.11
C LYS A 325 -22.36 -9.70 -0.91
N GLU A 326 -22.23 -9.78 -2.24
CA GLU A 326 -23.09 -10.56 -3.14
C GLU A 326 -22.56 -12.00 -3.34
N PHE A 327 -21.24 -12.17 -3.47
CA PHE A 327 -20.63 -13.46 -3.80
C PHE A 327 -20.37 -14.39 -2.60
N ILE A 328 -20.08 -13.87 -1.40
CA ILE A 328 -19.85 -14.72 -0.21
C ILE A 328 -21.10 -15.52 0.17
N PRO A 329 -22.34 -14.97 0.18
CA PRO A 329 -23.55 -15.78 0.42
C PRO A 329 -23.78 -16.90 -0.61
N LYS A 330 -23.31 -16.70 -1.86
CA LYS A 330 -23.40 -17.69 -2.93
C LYS A 330 -22.29 -18.76 -2.81
N ALA A 331 -21.11 -18.37 -2.34
CA ALA A 331 -19.96 -19.25 -2.17
C ALA A 331 -20.00 -20.05 -0.86
N PHE A 332 -20.69 -19.57 0.18
CA PHE A 332 -20.90 -20.29 1.45
C PHE A 332 -22.40 -20.35 1.78
N PRO A 333 -23.19 -21.15 1.02
CA PRO A 333 -24.62 -21.27 1.24
C PRO A 333 -24.91 -21.87 2.61
N GLY A 334 -25.78 -21.23 3.41
CA GLY A 334 -26.12 -21.72 4.74
C GLY A 334 -25.00 -21.58 5.79
N SER A 335 -24.02 -20.70 5.59
CA SER A 335 -22.88 -20.49 6.51
C SER A 335 -23.22 -20.12 7.96
N GLY A 336 -24.46 -19.68 8.21
CA GLY A 336 -24.82 -18.96 9.44
C GLY A 336 -23.94 -17.73 9.64
N ASP A 337 -23.57 -17.49 10.90
CA ASP A 337 -22.56 -16.51 11.30
C ASP A 337 -21.15 -17.11 11.11
N MET A 338 -20.21 -16.29 10.62
CA MET A 338 -18.93 -16.76 10.07
C MET A 338 -17.82 -15.71 10.20
N ILE A 339 -16.59 -16.18 10.42
CA ILE A 339 -15.36 -15.37 10.36
C ILE A 339 -14.32 -16.10 9.51
N LEU A 340 -13.91 -15.49 8.39
CA LEU A 340 -12.91 -16.01 7.45
C LEU A 340 -11.63 -15.19 7.48
N ASP A 341 -10.51 -15.84 7.16
CA ASP A 341 -9.20 -15.23 6.93
C ASP A 341 -8.80 -15.46 5.45
N SER A 342 -8.42 -14.40 4.76
CA SER A 342 -8.35 -14.39 3.29
C SER A 342 -7.43 -13.30 2.75
N GLU A 343 -6.99 -13.43 1.50
CA GLU A 343 -6.26 -12.38 0.77
C GLU A 343 -7.13 -11.90 -0.41
N ILE A 344 -7.18 -10.59 -0.66
CA ILE A 344 -7.77 -10.03 -1.90
C ILE A 344 -6.68 -9.68 -2.91
N ILE A 345 -6.94 -9.99 -4.18
CA ILE A 345 -6.01 -9.76 -5.30
C ILE A 345 -6.84 -9.29 -6.51
N MET A 346 -6.27 -8.48 -7.40
CA MET A 346 -6.86 -8.29 -8.72
C MET A 346 -6.54 -9.49 -9.60
N VAL A 347 -7.53 -9.96 -10.37
CA VAL A 347 -7.38 -11.06 -11.33
C VAL A 347 -7.92 -10.60 -12.68
N ASP A 348 -7.16 -10.81 -13.76
CA ASP A 348 -7.70 -10.61 -15.11
C ASP A 348 -8.75 -11.68 -15.39
N THR A 349 -9.99 -11.27 -15.66
CA THR A 349 -11.10 -12.21 -15.79
C THR A 349 -11.06 -13.06 -17.06
N VAL A 350 -10.25 -12.68 -18.05
CA VAL A 350 -10.07 -13.37 -19.33
C VAL A 350 -8.91 -14.36 -19.26
N THR A 351 -7.72 -13.94 -18.82
CA THR A 351 -6.53 -14.82 -18.77
C THR A 351 -6.52 -15.74 -17.53
N GLY A 352 -7.11 -15.28 -16.41
CA GLY A 352 -7.04 -15.93 -15.10
C GLY A 352 -5.79 -15.55 -14.29
N GLU A 353 -4.94 -14.65 -14.79
CA GLU A 353 -3.68 -14.27 -14.16
C GLU A 353 -3.90 -13.37 -12.93
N LEU A 354 -3.10 -13.60 -11.89
CA LEU A 354 -3.06 -12.76 -10.71
C LEU A 354 -2.22 -11.51 -11.01
N LEU A 355 -2.79 -10.32 -10.84
CA LEU A 355 -2.07 -9.07 -11.09
C LEU A 355 -1.29 -8.64 -9.84
N PRO A 356 -0.09 -8.01 -9.99
CA PRO A 356 0.76 -7.63 -8.85
C PRO A 356 0.05 -6.70 -7.85
N PHE A 357 0.46 -6.74 -6.58
CA PHE A 357 -0.14 -6.01 -5.44
C PHE A 357 -0.58 -4.56 -5.75
N GLY A 358 0.23 -3.80 -6.47
CA GLY A 358 -0.05 -2.40 -6.82
C GLY A 358 -1.32 -2.18 -7.65
N SER A 359 -1.85 -3.22 -8.31
CA SER A 359 -3.08 -3.19 -9.11
C SER A 359 -4.37 -2.95 -8.31
N LEU A 360 -4.37 -3.20 -6.99
CA LEU A 360 -5.53 -3.01 -6.10
C LEU A 360 -5.94 -1.53 -5.89
N GLY A 361 -5.18 -0.57 -6.42
CA GLY A 361 -5.51 0.85 -6.32
C GLY A 361 -6.69 1.25 -7.23
N ALA A 362 -7.66 2.02 -6.72
CA ALA A 362 -8.87 2.41 -7.48
C ALA A 362 -8.61 3.08 -8.85
N HIS A 363 -7.46 3.74 -9.04
CA HIS A 363 -7.07 4.32 -10.34
C HIS A 363 -6.61 3.27 -11.36
N LYS A 364 -6.05 2.13 -10.90
CA LYS A 364 -5.50 1.06 -11.74
C LYS A 364 -6.55 0.25 -12.50
N LYS A 365 -7.84 0.30 -12.12
CA LYS A 365 -8.92 -0.32 -12.91
C LYS A 365 -9.10 0.31 -14.30
N LYS A 366 -8.48 1.47 -14.58
CA LYS A 366 -8.36 2.01 -15.95
C LYS A 366 -7.24 1.37 -16.78
N GLU A 367 -6.20 0.87 -16.13
CA GLU A 367 -5.06 0.20 -16.79
C GLU A 367 -5.39 -1.27 -17.08
N PHE A 368 -6.20 -1.90 -16.21
CA PHE A 368 -6.63 -3.30 -16.34
C PHE A 368 -8.17 -3.39 -16.47
N PRO A 369 -8.75 -3.21 -17.68
CA PRO A 369 -10.19 -3.10 -17.85
C PRO A 369 -10.94 -4.40 -17.55
N ASN A 370 -10.31 -5.56 -17.80
CA ASN A 370 -10.87 -6.89 -17.54
C ASN A 370 -10.67 -7.36 -16.09
N ALA A 371 -10.03 -6.57 -15.22
CA ALA A 371 -9.64 -7.02 -13.90
C ALA A 371 -10.74 -6.80 -12.84
N GLU A 372 -11.02 -7.84 -12.07
CA GLU A 372 -11.92 -7.83 -10.91
C GLU A 372 -11.16 -8.21 -9.64
N VAL A 373 -11.71 -7.83 -8.48
CA VAL A 373 -11.13 -8.24 -7.20
C VAL A 373 -11.60 -9.67 -6.90
N CYS A 374 -10.67 -10.60 -6.78
CA CYS A 374 -10.92 -11.96 -6.33
C CYS A 374 -10.49 -12.12 -4.87
N LEU A 375 -11.27 -12.90 -4.13
CA LEU A 375 -10.99 -13.31 -2.76
C LEU A 375 -10.42 -14.72 -2.75
N PHE A 376 -9.31 -14.94 -2.04
CA PHE A 376 -8.72 -16.26 -1.77
C PHE A 376 -8.79 -16.55 -0.28
N VAL A 377 -9.72 -17.43 0.11
CA VAL A 377 -9.96 -17.82 1.51
C VAL A 377 -8.95 -18.91 1.92
N PHE A 378 -8.27 -18.73 3.05
CA PHE A 378 -7.21 -19.64 3.50
C PHE A 378 -7.35 -20.12 4.96
N ASP A 379 -8.28 -19.56 5.75
CA ASP A 379 -8.62 -20.08 7.08
C ASP A 379 -10.05 -19.70 7.48
N CYS A 380 -10.65 -20.45 8.40
CA CYS A 380 -11.92 -20.12 9.05
C CYS A 380 -11.75 -20.10 10.56
N ILE A 381 -12.07 -18.98 11.18
CA ILE A 381 -11.85 -18.74 12.62
C ILE A 381 -13.14 -19.01 13.41
N LEU A 382 -14.30 -18.81 12.78
CA LEU A 382 -15.63 -19.14 13.31
C LEU A 382 -16.54 -19.53 12.14
N TYR A 383 -17.38 -20.54 12.32
CA TYR A 383 -18.29 -21.00 11.27
C TYR A 383 -19.59 -21.57 11.84
N LYS A 384 -20.74 -21.24 11.25
CA LYS A 384 -22.09 -21.56 11.77
C LYS A 384 -22.30 -21.16 13.24
N GLY A 385 -21.57 -20.13 13.71
CA GLY A 385 -21.57 -19.66 15.10
C GLY A 385 -20.52 -20.30 16.02
N GLU A 386 -19.88 -21.41 15.62
CA GLU A 386 -18.91 -22.14 16.46
C GLU A 386 -17.48 -21.57 16.34
N ASP A 387 -16.81 -21.41 17.49
CA ASP A 387 -15.42 -20.90 17.58
C ASP A 387 -14.41 -21.99 17.22
N LEU A 388 -13.75 -21.83 16.08
CA LEU A 388 -12.80 -22.81 15.54
C LEU A 388 -11.36 -22.53 15.95
N THR A 389 -11.07 -21.52 16.79
CA THR A 389 -9.67 -21.15 17.10
C THR A 389 -8.84 -22.30 17.68
N ASN A 390 -9.46 -23.13 18.52
CA ASN A 390 -8.82 -24.26 19.18
C ASN A 390 -8.83 -25.55 18.34
N ILE A 391 -9.37 -25.52 17.12
CA ILE A 391 -9.45 -26.66 16.20
C ILE A 391 -8.16 -26.73 15.34
N PRO A 392 -7.57 -27.93 15.12
CA PRO A 392 -6.42 -28.15 14.24
C PRO A 392 -6.57 -27.56 12.82
N CYS A 393 -5.48 -27.08 12.22
CA CYS A 393 -5.48 -26.47 10.89
C CYS A 393 -6.05 -27.38 9.81
N LYS A 394 -5.81 -28.70 9.90
CA LYS A 394 -6.40 -29.71 9.03
C LYS A 394 -7.94 -29.67 9.08
N GLN A 395 -8.52 -29.72 10.27
CA GLN A 395 -9.98 -29.73 10.46
C GLN A 395 -10.63 -28.40 10.06
N ARG A 396 -9.97 -27.25 10.29
CA ARG A 396 -10.44 -25.95 9.75
C ARG A 396 -10.40 -25.91 8.22
N ARG A 397 -9.40 -26.54 7.60
CA ARG A 397 -9.28 -26.66 6.15
C ARG A 397 -10.36 -27.59 5.56
N GLU A 398 -10.60 -28.73 6.19
CA GLU A 398 -11.69 -29.67 5.83
C GLU A 398 -13.06 -28.97 5.88
N ILE A 399 -13.34 -28.20 6.95
CA ILE A 399 -14.57 -27.40 7.08
C ILE A 399 -14.73 -26.39 5.93
N LEU A 400 -13.65 -25.73 5.49
CA LEU A 400 -13.70 -24.84 4.32
C LEU A 400 -14.01 -25.61 3.03
N GLU A 401 -13.32 -26.73 2.79
CA GLU A 401 -13.42 -27.52 1.57
C GLU A 401 -14.80 -28.17 1.40
N GLU A 402 -15.42 -28.63 2.48
CA GLU A 402 -16.78 -29.17 2.48
C GLU A 402 -17.88 -28.11 2.26
N ASN A 403 -17.61 -26.84 2.59
CA ASN A 403 -18.65 -25.80 2.66
C ASN A 403 -18.50 -24.69 1.61
N ILE A 404 -17.37 -24.58 0.91
CA ILE A 404 -17.19 -23.60 -0.16
C ILE A 404 -17.73 -24.14 -1.49
N THR A 405 -18.46 -23.29 -2.22
CA THR A 405 -18.77 -23.45 -3.64
C THR A 405 -17.98 -22.38 -4.41
N PRO A 406 -16.78 -22.69 -4.94
CA PRO A 406 -15.90 -21.67 -5.52
C PRO A 406 -16.53 -20.96 -6.72
N ILE A 407 -16.47 -19.62 -6.71
CA ILE A 407 -16.94 -18.74 -7.76
C ILE A 407 -15.71 -18.16 -8.45
N LYS A 408 -15.39 -18.68 -9.65
CA LYS A 408 -14.22 -18.26 -10.45
C LYS A 408 -14.13 -16.74 -10.54
N ASN A 409 -12.92 -16.20 -10.38
CA ASN A 409 -12.58 -14.77 -10.39
C ASN A 409 -13.19 -13.91 -9.26
N TYR A 410 -13.99 -14.47 -8.32
CA TYR A 410 -14.64 -13.69 -7.26
C TYR A 410 -14.40 -14.25 -5.85
N VAL A 411 -14.70 -15.52 -5.59
CA VAL A 411 -14.50 -16.15 -4.26
C VAL A 411 -13.96 -17.57 -4.47
N GLN A 412 -12.69 -17.75 -4.15
CA GLN A 412 -11.95 -18.99 -4.33
C GLN A 412 -11.31 -19.43 -3.01
N LEU A 413 -10.96 -20.71 -2.92
CA LEU A 413 -10.15 -21.25 -1.84
C LEU A 413 -8.67 -21.08 -2.19
N SER A 414 -7.77 -20.97 -1.20
CA SER A 414 -6.33 -21.02 -1.46
C SER A 414 -5.92 -22.41 -1.98
N GLU A 415 -5.03 -22.44 -2.98
CA GLU A 415 -4.39 -23.68 -3.41
C GLU A 415 -3.45 -24.15 -2.27
N SER A 416 -3.66 -25.38 -1.80
CA SER A 416 -2.99 -25.96 -0.63
C SER A 416 -2.60 -27.41 -0.92
N HIS A 417 -1.37 -27.77 -0.62
CA HIS A 417 -0.83 -29.12 -0.81
C HIS A 417 -0.27 -29.64 0.52
N PHE A 418 -0.56 -30.89 0.87
CA PHE A 418 0.01 -31.53 2.06
C PHE A 418 1.31 -32.24 1.71
N LEU A 419 2.43 -31.74 2.24
CA LEU A 419 3.78 -32.18 1.91
C LEU A 419 4.42 -32.91 3.11
N LYS A 420 5.03 -34.05 2.83
CA LYS A 420 5.72 -34.95 3.78
C LYS A 420 7.24 -34.86 3.68
N THR A 421 7.80 -34.46 2.53
CA THR A 421 9.26 -34.44 2.29
C THR A 421 9.81 -33.06 1.98
N LYS A 422 11.12 -32.91 2.16
CA LYS A 422 11.84 -31.69 1.79
C LYS A 422 11.87 -31.46 0.28
N ALA A 423 12.07 -32.52 -0.51
CA ALA A 423 12.09 -32.45 -1.96
C ALA A 423 10.75 -31.93 -2.50
N GLU A 424 9.64 -32.46 -1.99
CA GLU A 424 8.29 -31.97 -2.30
C GLU A 424 8.15 -30.45 -2.04
N LEU A 425 8.65 -29.95 -0.90
CA LEU A 425 8.62 -28.53 -0.57
C LEU A 425 9.58 -27.68 -1.44
N SER A 426 10.77 -28.19 -1.77
CA SER A 426 11.70 -27.54 -2.70
C SER A 426 11.09 -27.38 -4.10
N LEU A 427 10.57 -28.47 -4.67
CA LEU A 427 9.98 -28.53 -6.00
C LEU A 427 8.70 -27.69 -6.10
N MET A 428 7.80 -27.78 -5.11
CA MET A 428 6.59 -26.94 -5.06
C MET A 428 6.96 -25.45 -4.87
N THR A 429 7.99 -25.12 -4.09
CA THR A 429 8.48 -23.73 -3.98
C THR A 429 9.08 -23.25 -5.30
N ALA A 430 9.88 -24.07 -5.97
CA ALA A 430 10.47 -23.78 -7.28
C ALA A 430 9.38 -23.57 -8.35
N LYS A 431 8.30 -24.37 -8.34
CA LYS A 431 7.15 -24.23 -9.24
C LYS A 431 6.39 -22.92 -9.03
N VAL A 432 6.16 -22.54 -7.76
CA VAL A 432 5.51 -21.27 -7.40
C VAL A 432 6.38 -20.06 -7.80
N LEU A 433 7.70 -20.15 -7.63
CA LEU A 433 8.66 -19.11 -8.07
C LEU A 433 8.80 -19.03 -9.61
N LYS A 434 8.79 -20.16 -10.32
CA LYS A 434 8.75 -20.23 -11.80
C LYS A 434 7.48 -19.60 -12.40
N ALA A 435 6.41 -19.47 -11.61
CA ALA A 435 5.16 -18.80 -11.97
C ALA A 435 5.06 -17.35 -11.44
N HIS A 436 6.18 -16.74 -11.04
CA HIS A 436 6.30 -15.34 -10.60
C HIS A 436 5.47 -14.98 -9.36
N LEU A 437 5.12 -15.98 -8.55
CA LEU A 437 4.42 -15.79 -7.27
C LEU A 437 5.42 -15.58 -6.13
N GLU A 438 5.03 -14.85 -5.09
CA GLU A 438 5.92 -14.30 -4.05
C GLU A 438 6.65 -15.38 -3.19
N GLY A 439 6.18 -16.63 -3.23
CA GLY A 439 6.64 -17.74 -2.41
C GLY A 439 5.48 -18.50 -1.77
N VAL A 440 5.69 -19.11 -0.60
CA VAL A 440 4.73 -20.05 0.00
C VAL A 440 4.56 -19.84 1.52
N VAL A 441 3.37 -20.16 2.04
CA VAL A 441 3.02 -20.15 3.47
C VAL A 441 2.89 -21.58 3.96
N LEU A 442 3.62 -21.93 5.02
CA LEU A 442 3.61 -23.28 5.59
C LEU A 442 2.85 -23.28 6.92
N LYS A 443 1.93 -24.23 7.08
CA LYS A 443 1.06 -24.40 8.25
C LYS A 443 1.21 -25.81 8.82
N ASP A 444 1.36 -25.90 10.15
CA ASP A 444 1.26 -27.16 10.90
C ASP A 444 -0.18 -27.70 10.79
N PRO A 445 -0.42 -28.94 10.32
CA PRO A 445 -1.75 -29.55 10.24
C PRO A 445 -2.46 -29.63 11.59
N ASN A 446 -1.69 -29.80 12.67
CA ASN A 446 -2.17 -29.87 14.05
C ASN A 446 -2.25 -28.47 14.70
N GLY A 447 -1.77 -27.43 14.02
CA GLY A 447 -1.69 -26.07 14.55
C GLY A 447 -3.06 -25.42 14.75
N THR A 448 -3.36 -25.05 15.98
CA THR A 448 -4.51 -24.19 16.32
C THR A 448 -4.36 -22.79 15.73
N TYR A 449 -5.47 -22.06 15.53
CA TYR A 449 -5.40 -20.66 15.13
C TYR A 449 -5.01 -19.81 16.35
N GLN A 450 -3.92 -19.06 16.25
CA GLN A 450 -3.34 -18.34 17.38
C GLN A 450 -3.30 -16.82 17.12
N PRO A 451 -4.31 -16.07 17.60
CA PRO A 451 -4.46 -14.65 17.29
C PRO A 451 -3.19 -13.82 17.56
N GLY A 452 -2.67 -13.18 16.52
CA GLY A 452 -1.48 -12.33 16.57
C GLY A 452 -0.16 -13.01 16.93
N LYS A 453 -0.10 -14.34 17.10
CA LYS A 453 1.16 -15.10 17.26
C LYS A 453 1.77 -15.46 15.91
N ARG A 454 3.09 -15.66 15.87
CA ARG A 454 3.85 -16.03 14.65
C ARG A 454 3.97 -17.55 14.46
N GLY A 455 2.84 -18.25 14.43
CA GLY A 455 2.80 -19.72 14.37
C GLY A 455 3.03 -20.34 12.98
N TRP A 456 2.76 -19.61 11.89
CA TRP A 456 3.02 -20.09 10.53
C TRP A 456 4.46 -19.79 10.08
N LEU A 457 4.89 -20.38 8.98
CA LEU A 457 6.14 -20.03 8.29
C LEU A 457 5.84 -19.42 6.91
N LYS A 458 6.80 -18.67 6.37
CA LYS A 458 6.79 -18.20 4.99
C LYS A 458 8.17 -18.36 4.34
N VAL A 459 8.21 -19.00 3.18
CA VAL A 459 9.40 -19.11 2.33
C VAL A 459 9.26 -18.13 1.16
N LYS A 460 10.39 -17.54 0.73
CA LYS A 460 10.46 -16.55 -0.34
C LYS A 460 11.80 -16.59 -1.05
N LYS A 461 11.84 -16.08 -2.28
CA LYS A 461 13.06 -15.72 -3.02
C LYS A 461 14.07 -14.93 -2.15
N ASP A 462 13.63 -13.92 -1.39
CA ASP A 462 14.52 -13.06 -0.59
C ASP A 462 15.04 -13.68 0.73
N TYR A 463 14.66 -14.91 1.10
CA TYR A 463 15.14 -15.58 2.33
C TYR A 463 16.01 -16.83 2.05
N LEU A 464 15.84 -17.44 0.88
CA LEU A 464 16.48 -18.71 0.55
C LEU A 464 18.00 -18.59 0.40
N PHE A 465 18.72 -19.61 0.88
CA PHE A 465 20.17 -19.75 0.76
C PHE A 465 21.00 -18.56 1.27
N GLY A 466 20.47 -17.82 2.25
CA GLY A 466 21.10 -16.62 2.81
C GLY A 466 20.87 -15.35 1.99
N GLY A 467 19.79 -15.30 1.18
CA GLY A 467 19.50 -14.18 0.29
C GLY A 467 20.18 -14.28 -1.08
N ARG A 468 20.92 -15.37 -1.37
CA ARG A 468 21.61 -15.57 -2.67
C ARG A 468 20.67 -15.74 -3.88
N MET A 469 19.38 -15.92 -3.66
CA MET A 469 18.35 -15.91 -4.71
C MET A 469 17.67 -14.53 -4.87
N ALA A 470 17.97 -13.55 -4.02
CA ALA A 470 17.35 -12.23 -4.06
C ALA A 470 17.92 -11.36 -5.19
N ASP A 471 17.14 -10.38 -5.65
CA ASP A 471 17.61 -9.39 -6.62
C ASP A 471 18.45 -8.32 -5.90
N THR A 472 19.68 -8.07 -6.37
CA THR A 472 20.64 -7.15 -5.74
C THR A 472 21.21 -6.15 -6.75
N ALA A 473 21.52 -4.94 -6.29
CA ALA A 473 22.21 -3.93 -7.10
C ALA A 473 23.25 -3.16 -6.26
N ASP A 474 24.45 -2.98 -6.81
CA ASP A 474 25.46 -2.07 -6.28
C ASP A 474 25.13 -0.64 -6.70
N LEU A 475 24.69 0.20 -5.76
CA LEU A 475 24.19 1.56 -6.04
C LEU A 475 24.97 2.62 -5.25
N VAL A 476 25.11 3.81 -5.83
CA VAL A 476 25.80 4.95 -5.21
C VAL A 476 24.84 5.72 -4.28
N VAL A 477 25.35 6.15 -3.12
CA VAL A 477 24.62 7.05 -2.21
C VAL A 477 24.62 8.48 -2.77
N LEU A 478 23.54 8.90 -3.42
CA LEU A 478 23.43 10.24 -4.02
C LEU A 478 22.96 11.32 -3.03
N GLY A 479 22.37 10.92 -1.91
CA GLY A 479 21.91 11.81 -0.86
C GLY A 479 21.29 11.07 0.32
N ALA A 480 20.99 11.80 1.40
CA ALA A 480 20.44 11.25 2.63
C ALA A 480 19.49 12.22 3.34
N SER A 481 18.55 11.66 4.09
CA SER A 481 17.61 12.37 4.95
C SER A 481 17.72 11.85 6.39
N TYR A 482 17.36 12.71 7.34
CA TYR A 482 17.28 12.36 8.75
C TYR A 482 16.21 11.31 9.03
N GLY A 483 16.39 10.56 10.12
CA GLY A 483 15.38 9.62 10.60
C GLY A 483 14.25 10.30 11.38
N SER A 484 13.52 9.52 12.17
CA SER A 484 12.45 10.03 13.04
C SER A 484 12.40 9.28 14.36
N GLY A 485 11.84 9.89 15.40
CA GLY A 485 11.96 9.41 16.79
C GLY A 485 13.44 9.33 17.19
N LYS A 486 13.87 8.18 17.72
CA LYS A 486 15.27 7.91 18.12
C LYS A 486 16.32 8.04 17.00
N LYS A 487 15.92 8.31 15.76
CA LYS A 487 16.79 8.52 14.59
C LYS A 487 16.71 9.94 14.01
N GLY A 488 16.02 10.88 14.67
CA GLY A 488 16.14 12.31 14.36
C GLY A 488 17.59 12.78 14.45
N GLY A 489 17.97 13.77 13.65
CA GLY A 489 19.33 14.33 13.66
C GLY A 489 20.45 13.42 13.14
N VAL A 490 20.16 12.13 12.85
CA VAL A 490 21.10 11.17 12.28
C VAL A 490 20.62 10.73 10.90
N LEU A 491 21.50 10.80 9.89
CA LEU A 491 21.19 10.34 8.53
C LEU A 491 20.79 8.85 8.58
N SER A 492 19.57 8.56 8.11
CA SER A 492 18.94 7.24 8.32
C SER A 492 18.06 6.77 7.15
N ILE A 493 17.84 7.63 6.15
CA ILE A 493 17.14 7.30 4.91
C ILE A 493 18.06 7.73 3.77
N PHE A 494 18.47 6.80 2.92
CA PHE A 494 19.49 7.05 1.88
C PHE A 494 18.85 6.92 0.50
N LEU A 495 19.15 7.89 -0.38
CA LEU A 495 18.68 7.92 -1.76
C LEU A 495 19.76 7.31 -2.65
N MET A 496 19.48 6.10 -3.12
CA MET A 496 20.38 5.28 -3.92
C MET A 496 20.14 5.53 -5.41
N GLY A 497 21.21 5.52 -6.21
CA GLY A 497 21.11 5.72 -7.65
C GLY A 497 22.26 5.11 -8.45
N CYS A 498 22.16 5.29 -9.77
CA CYS A 498 23.08 4.81 -10.78
C CYS A 498 23.54 5.98 -11.66
N TYR A 499 24.65 5.78 -12.40
CA TYR A 499 25.01 6.67 -13.49
C TYR A 499 24.31 6.24 -14.78
N ASP A 500 24.01 7.19 -15.66
CA ASP A 500 23.61 6.91 -17.04
C ASP A 500 24.63 7.49 -18.01
N HIS A 501 25.27 6.60 -18.77
CA HIS A 501 26.25 6.98 -19.78
C HIS A 501 25.62 7.74 -20.96
N ARG A 502 24.30 7.62 -21.21
CA ARG A 502 23.59 8.31 -22.30
C ARG A 502 23.35 9.80 -22.00
N ASP A 503 22.65 10.11 -20.90
CA ASP A 503 22.40 11.50 -20.49
C ASP A 503 23.61 12.14 -19.73
N HIS A 504 24.63 11.35 -19.39
CA HIS A 504 25.75 11.71 -18.48
C HIS A 504 25.27 12.19 -17.09
N LEU A 505 24.16 11.66 -16.58
CA LEU A 505 23.49 12.09 -15.35
C LEU A 505 23.37 10.98 -14.33
N TRP A 506 23.43 11.36 -13.05
CA TRP A 506 23.09 10.47 -11.94
C TRP A 506 21.57 10.42 -11.75
N LYS A 507 21.02 9.21 -11.78
CA LYS A 507 19.58 8.93 -11.75
C LYS A 507 19.23 8.13 -10.49
N THR A 508 18.05 8.41 -9.94
CA THR A 508 17.57 7.81 -8.69
C THR A 508 16.90 6.47 -8.95
N VAL A 509 17.19 5.48 -8.11
CA VAL A 509 16.68 4.10 -8.19
C VAL A 509 15.78 3.75 -7.00
N THR A 510 16.19 4.02 -5.76
CA THR A 510 15.38 3.66 -4.57
C THR A 510 15.73 4.48 -3.33
N LYS A 511 14.85 4.48 -2.32
CA LYS A 511 15.11 5.00 -0.97
C LYS A 511 15.19 3.87 0.05
N VAL A 512 16.35 3.70 0.67
CA VAL A 512 16.63 2.64 1.64
C VAL A 512 16.77 3.17 3.07
N HIS A 513 16.25 2.43 4.05
CA HIS A 513 16.20 2.85 5.46
C HIS A 513 16.38 1.67 6.45
N THR A 514 16.79 0.50 5.94
CA THR A 514 17.07 -0.72 6.71
C THR A 514 18.30 -1.42 6.16
N GLY A 515 19.03 -2.14 7.02
CA GLY A 515 20.26 -2.86 6.67
C GLY A 515 21.37 -2.61 7.68
N LEU A 516 21.66 -1.33 7.96
CA LEU A 516 22.61 -0.93 8.98
C LEU A 516 22.05 -1.14 10.39
N ASP A 517 22.91 -1.58 11.31
CA ASP A 517 22.72 -1.46 12.75
C ASP A 517 22.86 0.01 13.21
N ASP A 518 22.80 0.26 14.52
CA ASP A 518 22.83 1.63 15.05
C ASP A 518 24.24 2.21 15.27
N ASN A 519 25.30 1.40 15.31
CA ASN A 519 26.69 1.88 15.37
C ASN A 519 27.18 2.26 13.96
N THR A 520 27.11 1.34 13.00
CA THR A 520 27.53 1.58 11.61
C THR A 520 26.75 2.74 10.98
N ARG A 521 25.49 2.96 11.38
CA ARG A 521 24.70 4.12 10.95
C ARG A 521 25.19 5.46 11.50
N LEU A 522 25.80 5.50 12.69
CA LEU A 522 26.44 6.70 13.24
C LEU A 522 27.77 6.97 12.52
N GLU A 523 28.57 5.94 12.29
CA GLU A 523 29.82 6.02 11.50
C GLU A 523 29.54 6.53 10.07
N MET A 524 28.51 6.00 9.41
CA MET A 524 28.08 6.48 8.09
C MET A 524 27.46 7.88 8.14
N HIS A 525 26.86 8.31 9.25
CA HIS A 525 26.42 9.71 9.42
C HIS A 525 27.63 10.65 9.45
N ASP A 526 28.61 10.39 10.32
CA ASP A 526 29.81 11.22 10.46
C ASP A 526 30.71 11.20 9.22
N HIS A 527 30.65 10.14 8.41
CA HIS A 527 31.31 10.06 7.12
C HIS A 527 30.56 10.88 6.06
N LEU A 528 29.27 10.60 5.83
CA LEU A 528 28.50 11.22 4.76
C LEU A 528 28.25 12.71 5.00
N MET A 529 28.14 13.20 6.24
CA MET A 529 28.04 14.63 6.56
C MET A 529 29.24 15.46 6.08
N LYS A 530 30.42 14.83 5.87
CA LYS A 530 31.60 15.49 5.29
C LYS A 530 31.49 15.59 3.76
N LEU A 531 31.01 14.52 3.12
CA LEU A 531 30.90 14.40 1.66
C LEU A 531 29.64 15.08 1.07
N MET A 532 28.60 15.30 1.88
CA MET A 532 27.33 15.90 1.47
C MET A 532 27.22 17.39 1.82
N GLU A 533 26.29 18.06 1.15
CA GLU A 533 25.77 19.40 1.45
C GLU A 533 24.24 19.39 1.53
N ARG A 534 23.63 20.43 2.13
CA ARG A 534 22.17 20.49 2.32
C ARG A 534 21.48 20.94 1.02
N SER A 535 20.41 20.26 0.63
CA SER A 535 19.77 20.48 -0.67
C SER A 535 18.84 21.72 -0.71
N ASP A 536 18.63 22.27 -1.92
CA ASP A 536 17.44 23.08 -2.24
C ASP A 536 16.64 22.38 -3.35
N ALA A 537 15.40 21.99 -3.05
CA ALA A 537 14.49 21.35 -4.02
C ALA A 537 14.07 22.26 -5.19
N ARG A 538 14.52 23.52 -5.23
CA ARG A 538 14.43 24.46 -6.36
C ARG A 538 15.71 24.50 -7.21
N HIS A 539 16.87 24.15 -6.63
CA HIS A 539 18.20 24.29 -7.23
C HIS A 539 19.01 23.01 -7.03
N LEU A 540 18.69 21.96 -7.81
CA LEU A 540 19.48 20.72 -7.83
C LEU A 540 20.74 20.88 -8.70
N PRO A 541 21.87 20.22 -8.36
CA PRO A 541 23.07 20.23 -9.16
C PRO A 541 22.86 19.71 -10.59
N SER A 542 23.62 20.26 -11.55
CA SER A 542 23.49 19.94 -12.98
C SER A 542 23.91 18.50 -13.37
N TRP A 543 24.48 17.74 -12.43
CA TRP A 543 24.80 16.32 -12.57
C TRP A 543 23.68 15.39 -12.08
N PHE A 544 22.65 15.90 -11.39
CA PHE A 544 21.65 15.10 -10.68
C PHE A 544 20.25 15.21 -11.28
N LEU A 545 19.66 14.08 -11.68
CA LEU A 545 18.27 14.01 -12.13
C LEU A 545 17.38 13.38 -11.04
N CYS A 546 16.67 14.20 -10.28
CA CYS A 546 15.79 13.77 -9.19
C CYS A 546 14.42 14.47 -9.26
N ASN A 547 13.35 13.72 -8.97
CA ASN A 547 11.99 14.26 -8.88
C ASN A 547 11.76 14.94 -7.52
N LYS A 548 11.06 16.08 -7.51
CA LYS A 548 10.87 16.93 -6.31
C LYS A 548 10.40 16.20 -5.03
N PRO A 549 9.49 15.20 -5.07
CA PRO A 549 9.10 14.44 -3.88
C PRO A 549 10.21 13.56 -3.29
N LEU A 550 11.20 13.18 -4.11
CA LEU A 550 12.32 12.33 -3.68
C LEU A 550 13.54 13.12 -3.19
N VAL A 551 13.62 14.44 -3.42
CA VAL A 551 14.77 15.25 -2.98
C VAL A 551 15.04 15.03 -1.49
N PRO A 552 16.25 14.58 -1.13
CA PRO A 552 16.63 14.30 0.27
C PRO A 552 17.17 15.57 0.94
N ASP A 553 17.27 15.55 2.26
CA ASP A 553 17.67 16.72 3.07
C ASP A 553 19.11 17.15 2.73
N PHE A 554 19.97 16.17 2.44
CA PHE A 554 21.35 16.33 1.99
C PHE A 554 21.63 15.56 0.69
N ILE A 555 22.49 16.11 -0.15
CA ILE A 555 22.95 15.54 -1.42
C ILE A 555 24.48 15.48 -1.44
N ALA A 556 25.06 14.57 -2.22
CA ALA A 556 26.51 14.52 -2.45
C ALA A 556 27.04 15.87 -2.99
N LYS A 557 28.28 16.25 -2.62
CA LYS A 557 28.99 17.37 -3.27
C LYS A 557 29.52 16.96 -4.64
N ASP A 558 30.22 15.83 -4.67
CA ASP A 558 30.61 15.10 -5.87
C ASP A 558 30.13 13.65 -5.73
N PRO A 559 29.26 13.13 -6.62
CA PRO A 559 28.80 11.75 -6.57
C PRO A 559 29.90 10.70 -6.82
N LYS A 560 31.05 11.07 -7.42
CA LYS A 560 32.13 10.11 -7.71
C LYS A 560 32.86 9.60 -6.48
N VAL A 561 32.97 10.43 -5.45
CA VAL A 561 33.61 10.08 -4.17
C VAL A 561 32.64 9.48 -3.14
N MET A 562 31.38 9.23 -3.55
CA MET A 562 30.38 8.65 -2.66
C MET A 562 30.49 7.13 -2.61
N PRO A 563 30.22 6.50 -1.45
CA PRO A 563 30.32 5.06 -1.32
C PRO A 563 29.25 4.33 -2.15
N VAL A 564 29.64 3.18 -2.67
CA VAL A 564 28.75 2.18 -3.28
C VAL A 564 28.24 1.24 -2.19
N TRP A 565 26.93 0.98 -2.15
CA TRP A 565 26.34 -0.01 -1.26
C TRP A 565 25.54 -1.03 -2.05
N GLU A 566 25.64 -2.29 -1.65
CA GLU A 566 24.84 -3.39 -2.17
C GLU A 566 23.43 -3.30 -1.58
N ILE A 567 22.44 -3.13 -2.45
CA ILE A 567 21.02 -3.01 -2.09
C ILE A 567 20.27 -4.25 -2.57
N THR A 568 19.74 -5.03 -1.63
CA THR A 568 18.90 -6.20 -1.90
C THR A 568 17.42 -5.85 -1.83
N GLY A 569 16.64 -6.37 -2.77
CA GLY A 569 15.18 -6.26 -2.80
C GLY A 569 14.48 -7.62 -2.77
N ALA A 570 13.14 -7.55 -2.80
CA ALA A 570 12.30 -8.71 -3.11
C ALA A 570 12.11 -8.91 -4.62
N GLU A 571 12.10 -7.81 -5.37
CA GLU A 571 11.93 -7.74 -6.83
C GLU A 571 12.32 -6.33 -7.33
N TYR A 572 12.61 -6.21 -8.63
CA TYR A 572 12.61 -4.93 -9.34
C TYR A 572 11.20 -4.56 -9.81
N THR A 573 10.90 -3.26 -9.85
CA THR A 573 9.59 -2.69 -10.15
C THR A 573 9.71 -1.43 -11.01
N LYS A 574 8.60 -0.97 -11.61
CA LYS A 574 8.53 0.35 -12.26
C LYS A 574 7.74 1.33 -11.39
N SER A 575 8.30 2.52 -11.18
CA SER A 575 7.73 3.65 -10.43
C SER A 575 8.01 4.95 -11.19
N SER A 576 6.99 5.79 -11.37
CA SER A 576 7.13 7.13 -11.97
C SER A 576 7.83 8.15 -11.07
N GLU A 577 8.07 7.82 -9.80
CA GLU A 577 8.83 8.69 -8.89
C GLU A 577 10.33 8.63 -9.17
N HIS A 578 10.85 7.48 -9.59
CA HIS A 578 12.28 7.24 -9.81
C HIS A 578 12.71 7.55 -11.25
N THR A 579 13.95 8.00 -11.40
CA THR A 579 14.45 8.61 -12.65
C THR A 579 15.37 7.70 -13.46
N ALA A 580 15.78 6.56 -12.91
CA ALA A 580 16.53 5.51 -13.60
C ALA A 580 15.60 4.68 -14.52
N SER A 581 15.10 5.28 -15.60
CA SER A 581 14.10 4.68 -16.51
C SER A 581 12.87 4.11 -15.77
N GLY A 582 12.49 4.77 -14.67
CA GLY A 582 11.44 4.35 -13.75
C GLY A 582 11.74 3.08 -12.94
N ILE A 583 12.93 2.47 -13.02
CA ILE A 583 13.28 1.25 -12.28
C ILE A 583 13.44 1.58 -10.79
N SER A 584 12.87 0.73 -9.94
CA SER A 584 13.03 0.79 -8.48
C SER A 584 13.00 -0.58 -7.83
N ILE A 585 13.53 -0.67 -6.61
CA ILE A 585 13.71 -1.92 -5.85
C ILE A 585 12.62 -2.01 -4.77
N ARG A 586 11.85 -3.10 -4.72
CA ARG A 586 10.79 -3.32 -3.72
C ARG A 586 11.37 -3.89 -2.41
N PHE A 587 10.96 -3.30 -1.29
CA PHE A 587 11.48 -3.60 0.07
C PHE A 587 13.02 -3.56 0.19
N PRO A 588 13.68 -2.47 -0.25
CA PRO A 588 15.14 -2.38 -0.31
C PRO A 588 15.77 -2.47 1.07
N ARG A 589 16.92 -3.15 1.14
CA ARG A 589 17.78 -3.28 2.33
C ARG A 589 19.22 -3.09 1.90
N ILE A 590 20.03 -2.38 2.70
CA ILE A 590 21.49 -2.43 2.54
C ILE A 590 21.95 -3.81 3.06
N THR A 591 22.64 -4.59 2.24
CA THR A 591 23.22 -5.88 2.65
C THR A 591 24.73 -5.78 2.89
N ARG A 592 25.43 -4.96 2.12
CA ARG A 592 26.89 -4.81 2.22
C ARG A 592 27.34 -3.40 1.83
N LEU A 593 28.29 -2.85 2.58
CA LEU A 593 29.04 -1.65 2.16
C LEU A 593 30.13 -2.11 1.19
N ARG A 594 30.22 -1.54 -0.01
CA ARG A 594 31.15 -1.97 -1.06
C ARG A 594 32.40 -1.09 -1.06
N GLU A 595 33.22 -1.25 -0.03
CA GLU A 595 34.56 -0.64 0.06
C GLU A 595 35.49 -1.11 -1.08
N ASP A 596 35.14 -2.23 -1.74
CA ASP A 596 35.78 -2.79 -2.92
C ASP A 596 35.33 -2.16 -4.25
N LYS A 597 34.49 -1.12 -4.25
CA LYS A 597 34.00 -0.45 -5.47
C LYS A 597 34.00 1.09 -5.40
N SER A 598 34.51 1.73 -6.46
CA SER A 598 34.27 3.16 -6.72
C SER A 598 32.88 3.40 -7.34
N ALA A 599 32.43 4.66 -7.36
CA ALA A 599 31.14 5.04 -7.95
C ALA A 599 31.02 4.68 -9.45
N GLU A 600 32.14 4.66 -10.19
CA GLU A 600 32.21 4.19 -11.58
C GLU A 600 32.08 2.67 -11.75
N GLN A 601 32.19 1.90 -10.66
CA GLN A 601 32.07 0.44 -10.64
C GLN A 601 30.72 -0.04 -10.06
N ALA A 602 29.83 0.90 -9.69
CA ALA A 602 28.42 0.61 -9.40
C ALA A 602 27.67 0.10 -10.64
N ASN A 603 26.44 -0.41 -10.47
CA ASN A 603 25.58 -0.70 -11.62
C ASN A 603 25.12 0.62 -12.26
N ASP A 604 25.38 0.76 -13.56
CA ASP A 604 24.84 1.84 -14.38
C ASP A 604 23.36 1.57 -14.78
N LEU A 605 22.77 2.50 -15.52
CA LEU A 605 21.39 2.39 -15.97
C LEU A 605 21.15 1.23 -16.96
N GLU A 606 22.09 0.95 -17.86
CA GLU A 606 21.94 -0.10 -18.87
C GLU A 606 22.02 -1.49 -18.22
N HIS A 607 22.93 -1.66 -17.26
CA HIS A 607 23.03 -2.85 -16.43
C HIS A 607 21.74 -3.08 -15.63
N LEU A 608 21.15 -2.02 -15.04
CA LEU A 608 19.86 -2.14 -14.33
C LEU A 608 18.67 -2.43 -15.26
N GLU A 609 18.67 -1.89 -16.49
CA GLU A 609 17.68 -2.22 -17.52
C GLU A 609 17.77 -3.71 -17.91
N ASN A 610 18.98 -4.23 -18.11
CA ASN A 610 19.23 -5.65 -18.38
C ASN A 610 18.84 -6.56 -17.19
N MET A 611 19.17 -6.18 -15.94
CA MET A 611 18.77 -6.94 -14.74
C MET A 611 17.25 -6.93 -14.54
N TYR A 612 16.57 -5.82 -14.84
CA TYR A 612 15.12 -5.74 -14.75
C TYR A 612 14.44 -6.71 -15.71
N GLU A 613 14.81 -6.73 -16.99
CA GLU A 613 14.24 -7.66 -17.96
C GLU A 613 14.65 -9.12 -17.70
N ALA A 614 15.88 -9.37 -17.26
CA ALA A 614 16.30 -10.71 -16.82
C ALA A 614 15.47 -11.23 -15.64
N SER A 615 15.16 -10.37 -14.66
CA SER A 615 14.38 -10.73 -13.47
C SER A 615 12.93 -11.12 -13.76
N LYS A 616 12.35 -10.64 -14.88
CA LYS A 616 11.05 -11.11 -15.39
C LYS A 616 11.16 -12.47 -16.06
N ASN A 617 12.18 -12.67 -16.89
CA ASN A 617 12.21 -13.80 -17.82
C ASN A 617 12.80 -15.07 -17.16
N ASN A 618 13.78 -14.93 -16.27
CA ASN A 618 14.53 -16.04 -15.69
C ASN A 618 14.56 -15.98 -14.15
N VAL A 619 13.69 -16.75 -13.49
CA VAL A 619 13.81 -17.03 -12.06
C VAL A 619 14.67 -18.28 -11.87
N ASN A 620 15.97 -18.09 -11.58
CA ASN A 620 16.83 -19.22 -11.26
C ASN A 620 16.32 -19.91 -9.98
N VAL A 621 16.03 -21.21 -10.08
CA VAL A 621 15.60 -22.07 -8.97
C VAL A 621 16.47 -23.31 -8.83
N ASP A 622 17.60 -23.37 -9.54
CA ASP A 622 18.48 -24.53 -9.61
C ASP A 622 18.99 -24.91 -8.22
N LEU A 623 19.26 -23.91 -7.36
CA LEU A 623 19.64 -24.10 -5.97
C LEU A 623 18.60 -24.85 -5.12
N LEU A 624 17.30 -24.74 -5.45
CA LEU A 624 16.23 -25.53 -4.80
C LEU A 624 16.18 -26.97 -5.33
N ILE A 625 16.49 -27.18 -6.61
CA ILE A 625 16.33 -28.45 -7.32
C ILE A 625 17.61 -29.33 -7.24
N LYS A 626 18.75 -28.77 -6.79
CA LYS A 626 20.09 -29.42 -6.70
C LYS A 626 20.22 -30.57 -5.67
N GLY A 627 19.18 -31.38 -5.52
CA GLY A 627 19.06 -32.50 -4.58
C GLY A 627 17.64 -33.05 -4.53
N CYS A 628 16.93 -33.02 -5.66
CA CYS A 628 15.64 -33.68 -5.88
C CYS A 628 15.83 -34.61 -7.08
N ASP A 629 15.44 -35.88 -6.94
CA ASP A 629 15.58 -36.88 -8.01
C ASP A 629 14.31 -36.89 -8.89
N ASP A 630 14.39 -37.41 -10.11
CA ASP A 630 13.27 -37.38 -11.08
C ASP A 630 11.98 -38.02 -10.52
N GLU A 631 12.10 -39.06 -9.69
CA GLU A 631 10.93 -39.68 -9.03
C GLU A 631 10.17 -38.72 -8.10
N ASP A 632 10.81 -37.67 -7.57
CA ASP A 632 10.17 -36.70 -6.68
C ASP A 632 9.37 -35.64 -7.45
N GLU A 633 9.68 -35.39 -8.73
CA GLU A 633 8.78 -34.65 -9.62
C GLU A 633 7.52 -35.48 -9.95
N ASP A 634 7.65 -36.79 -10.23
CA ASP A 634 6.51 -37.68 -10.51
C ASP A 634 5.59 -37.90 -9.29
N LYS A 635 6.16 -38.05 -8.09
CA LYS A 635 5.39 -38.12 -6.82
C LYS A 635 4.60 -36.84 -6.56
N LEU A 636 5.11 -35.69 -7.00
CA LEU A 636 4.37 -34.43 -7.07
C LEU A 636 3.43 -34.41 -8.28
N THR A 637 2.34 -35.18 -8.19
CA THR A 637 1.26 -35.23 -9.21
C THR A 637 0.41 -33.93 -9.28
N ILE A 638 1.02 -32.78 -8.98
CA ILE A 638 0.49 -31.45 -9.26
C ILE A 638 0.60 -31.24 -10.78
N SER A 639 -0.55 -31.18 -11.46
CA SER A 639 -0.69 -30.78 -12.88
C SER A 639 0.38 -29.77 -13.34
N SER A 640 0.93 -29.93 -14.55
CA SER A 640 1.98 -29.05 -15.10
C SER A 640 1.57 -27.57 -15.17
N LYS A 641 0.26 -27.27 -15.06
CA LYS A 641 -0.24 -25.94 -14.67
C LYS A 641 -0.53 -25.88 -13.15
N ILE A 642 0.02 -24.88 -12.46
CA ILE A 642 -0.63 -24.30 -11.26
C ILE A 642 -2.05 -23.90 -11.70
N ASN A 643 -3.08 -24.12 -10.88
CA ASN A 643 -4.45 -24.18 -11.39
C ASN A 643 -5.15 -22.81 -11.60
N LEU A 644 -4.37 -21.82 -12.05
CA LEU A 644 -4.82 -20.51 -12.53
C LEU A 644 -5.78 -20.61 -13.74
N GLN A 645 -5.79 -21.76 -14.44
CA GLN A 645 -6.64 -22.04 -15.59
C GLN A 645 -7.52 -23.28 -15.41
N GLY A 646 -8.26 -23.40 -14.31
CA GLY A 646 -9.21 -24.51 -14.12
C GLY A 646 -10.46 -24.16 -13.31
N LEU A 647 -11.62 -24.32 -13.94
CA LEU A 647 -12.91 -24.65 -13.29
C LEU A 647 -13.95 -25.01 -14.36
N GLY A 648 -13.78 -26.20 -14.95
CA GLY A 648 -14.84 -26.88 -15.69
C GLY A 648 -15.78 -27.61 -14.73
N THR A 649 -17.05 -27.77 -15.09
CA THR A 649 -18.03 -28.47 -14.25
C THR A 649 -17.70 -29.96 -14.09
N PRO A 650 -17.81 -30.55 -12.89
CA PRO A 650 -17.56 -31.97 -12.69
C PRO A 650 -18.63 -32.82 -13.39
N LYS A 651 -18.21 -33.77 -14.23
CA LYS A 651 -19.06 -34.92 -14.59
C LYS A 651 -19.07 -35.90 -13.41
N LYS A 652 -20.24 -36.45 -13.08
CA LYS A 652 -20.35 -37.55 -12.11
C LYS A 652 -20.08 -38.88 -12.82
N ASP A 653 -18.85 -39.37 -12.72
CA ASP A 653 -18.55 -40.77 -13.08
C ASP A 653 -18.93 -41.67 -11.90
N ILE A 654 -20.12 -42.29 -11.99
CA ILE A 654 -20.59 -43.26 -11.01
C ILE A 654 -19.94 -44.61 -11.34
N LYS A 655 -18.87 -44.98 -10.65
CA LYS A 655 -18.43 -46.37 -10.60
C LYS A 655 -19.44 -47.19 -9.78
N LYS A 656 -19.91 -48.29 -10.37
CA LYS A 656 -20.58 -49.36 -9.62
C LYS A 656 -19.52 -50.17 -8.90
N GLU A 657 -19.75 -50.49 -7.63
CA GLU A 657 -19.19 -51.69 -7.02
C GLU A 657 -20.29 -52.76 -6.96
N LEU A 658 -19.87 -54.03 -6.95
CA LEU A 658 -20.79 -55.17 -7.03
C LEU A 658 -21.18 -55.62 -5.63
N TYR A 659 -22.44 -55.98 -5.47
CA TYR A 659 -22.87 -56.96 -4.49
C TYR A 659 -23.77 -57.98 -5.19
N GLU A 660 -23.44 -59.25 -5.01
CA GLU A 660 -24.31 -60.36 -5.32
C GLU A 660 -25.28 -60.51 -4.13
N ASP A 661 -26.60 -60.52 -4.39
CA ASP A 661 -27.38 -61.72 -4.07
C ASP A 661 -28.79 -61.74 -4.71
N GLU A 662 -29.36 -62.95 -4.66
CA GLU A 662 -30.68 -63.45 -5.07
C GLU A 662 -31.78 -62.52 -5.63
N SER A 663 -32.37 -62.97 -6.74
CA SER A 663 -33.74 -62.63 -7.18
C SER A 663 -34.74 -63.66 -6.65
N PRO A 664 -36.01 -63.29 -6.40
CA PRO A 664 -36.97 -63.41 -7.51
C PRO A 664 -37.96 -62.23 -7.62
N GLY A 665 -38.55 -62.05 -8.80
CA GLY A 665 -39.35 -60.87 -9.13
C GLY A 665 -40.85 -60.97 -8.80
N THR A 666 -41.60 -59.92 -9.14
CA THR A 666 -42.99 -59.98 -9.61
C THR A 666 -43.36 -58.70 -10.36
N SER A 667 -44.21 -58.82 -11.38
CA SER A 667 -44.69 -57.74 -12.26
C SER A 667 -45.75 -56.84 -11.60
N ILE A 668 -45.83 -55.56 -11.99
CA ILE A 668 -47.05 -54.74 -12.29
C ILE A 668 -46.60 -53.26 -12.46
N LYS A 669 -46.74 -52.55 -13.60
CA LYS A 669 -47.90 -52.10 -14.42
C LYS A 669 -48.54 -50.76 -13.97
N LYS A 670 -48.80 -49.91 -14.99
CA LYS A 670 -49.68 -48.71 -15.04
C LYS A 670 -49.08 -47.39 -14.51
N GLU A 671 -48.94 -46.38 -15.39
CA GLU A 671 -49.86 -45.22 -15.63
C GLU A 671 -49.68 -44.12 -14.57
N LYS A 672 -49.77 -42.79 -14.80
CA LYS A 672 -50.38 -41.90 -15.83
C LYS A 672 -49.71 -40.50 -15.62
N LYS A 673 -49.80 -39.44 -16.45
CA LYS A 673 -50.37 -39.15 -17.77
C LYS A 673 -49.68 -37.85 -18.27
N VAL A 674 -49.42 -37.67 -19.56
CA VAL A 674 -49.03 -36.35 -20.11
C VAL A 674 -50.28 -35.53 -20.39
N LEU A 675 -50.25 -34.21 -20.13
CA LEU A 675 -51.01 -33.18 -20.86
C LEU A 675 -50.49 -31.77 -20.55
N THR A 676 -50.24 -31.01 -21.62
CA THR A 676 -49.94 -29.56 -21.65
C THR A 676 -51.06 -28.87 -22.46
N PRO A 677 -50.95 -27.58 -22.82
CA PRO A 677 -50.91 -26.39 -21.97
C PRO A 677 -52.10 -25.44 -22.28
N THR A 678 -52.22 -24.30 -21.59
CA THR A 678 -52.93 -23.13 -22.16
C THR A 678 -52.43 -21.81 -21.56
N SER A 679 -52.61 -20.73 -22.33
CA SER A 679 -52.17 -19.36 -22.02
C SER A 679 -53.34 -18.46 -21.62
N SER A 680 -53.07 -17.37 -20.91
CA SER A 680 -53.73 -16.07 -21.17
C SER A 680 -52.95 -14.90 -20.54
N SER A 681 -53.22 -13.68 -20.99
CA SER A 681 -52.50 -12.45 -20.63
C SER A 681 -53.48 -11.34 -20.22
N LYS A 682 -53.01 -10.31 -19.50
CA LYS A 682 -53.76 -9.06 -19.30
C LYS A 682 -52.87 -7.85 -18.98
N LYS A 683 -53.16 -6.72 -19.63
CA LYS A 683 -52.58 -5.39 -19.38
C LYS A 683 -53.35 -4.67 -18.26
N ARG A 684 -52.72 -3.65 -17.65
CA ARG A 684 -53.38 -2.42 -17.13
C ARG A 684 -52.44 -1.22 -17.21
N LYS A 685 -52.98 0.01 -17.23
CA LYS A 685 -52.27 1.27 -17.59
C LYS A 685 -53.04 2.51 -17.08
N SER A 686 -52.33 3.47 -16.48
CA SER A 686 -52.69 4.88 -16.15
C SER A 686 -51.39 5.54 -15.60
N SER A 687 -50.96 6.81 -15.82
CA SER A 687 -51.59 8.14 -16.03
C SER A 687 -52.19 8.73 -14.73
N GLU A 688 -52.09 10.03 -14.38
CA GLU A 688 -51.53 11.29 -14.96
C GLU A 688 -50.47 11.93 -13.98
N ALA A 689 -49.57 12.89 -14.27
CA ALA A 689 -49.58 14.27 -14.86
C ALA A 689 -50.22 15.37 -13.96
N ALA A 690 -49.83 16.66 -13.96
CA ALA A 690 -48.77 17.43 -14.66
C ALA A 690 -47.73 18.00 -13.64
N ALA A 691 -47.20 19.25 -13.53
CA ALA A 691 -47.25 20.57 -14.22
C ALA A 691 -46.12 21.49 -13.62
N GLU A 692 -45.70 22.71 -14.05
CA GLU A 692 -45.57 23.45 -15.35
C GLU A 692 -44.69 24.75 -15.11
N ASP A 693 -44.81 25.84 -15.91
CA ASP A 693 -44.14 27.19 -15.87
C ASP A 693 -42.59 27.27 -16.10
N ASP A 694 -41.91 27.95 -17.06
CA ASP A 694 -42.10 28.89 -18.22
C ASP A 694 -41.42 30.29 -18.10
N LEU A 695 -40.65 30.67 -19.15
CA LEU A 695 -40.65 31.97 -19.88
C LEU A 695 -39.45 32.12 -20.85
N ASP A 696 -39.58 32.96 -21.90
CA ASP A 696 -38.73 32.96 -23.12
C ASP A 696 -38.59 34.35 -23.80
N PHE A 697 -37.70 34.49 -24.82
CA PHE A 697 -37.56 35.59 -25.82
C PHE A 697 -37.07 37.02 -25.36
N VAL A 698 -36.45 37.92 -26.18
CA VAL A 698 -35.61 37.84 -27.42
C VAL A 698 -34.95 39.20 -27.82
N ASP A 699 -33.90 39.15 -28.67
CA ASP A 699 -33.25 40.18 -29.55
C ASP A 699 -32.60 41.49 -29.03
N ILE A 700 -31.52 41.95 -29.71
CA ILE A 700 -31.53 43.20 -30.52
C ILE A 700 -30.26 43.43 -31.39
N LYS A 701 -30.51 43.58 -32.71
CA LYS A 701 -29.79 44.35 -33.77
C LYS A 701 -28.44 43.89 -34.39
N LYS A 702 -28.38 44.14 -35.70
CA LYS A 702 -27.26 44.04 -36.66
C LYS A 702 -26.59 45.42 -36.83
N ILE A 703 -25.40 45.46 -37.44
CA ILE A 703 -25.01 46.40 -38.53
C ILE A 703 -23.80 45.82 -39.30
N LYS A 704 -23.61 46.21 -40.58
CA LYS A 704 -22.46 45.88 -41.44
C LYS A 704 -21.54 47.11 -41.56
N ILE A 705 -20.28 46.93 -42.01
CA ILE A 705 -19.72 47.50 -43.27
C ILE A 705 -18.22 47.13 -43.40
N GLU A 706 -17.82 46.80 -44.65
CA GLU A 706 -16.54 46.91 -45.41
C GLU A 706 -15.15 47.09 -44.72
N LYS A 707 -13.96 46.85 -45.34
CA LYS A 707 -13.41 46.07 -46.50
C LYS A 707 -11.88 46.43 -46.61
N VAL A 708 -11.16 45.94 -47.65
CA VAL A 708 -9.77 46.30 -48.08
C VAL A 708 -8.63 45.65 -47.24
N GLU A 709 -7.94 44.57 -47.63
CA GLU A 709 -7.09 44.25 -48.82
C GLU A 709 -5.61 44.71 -48.72
N LYS A 710 -4.70 43.93 -49.34
CA LYS A 710 -3.24 44.13 -49.59
C LYS A 710 -2.26 43.73 -48.46
N GLU A 711 -1.33 42.78 -48.67
CA GLU A 711 -0.10 42.74 -49.52
C GLU A 711 1.07 43.51 -48.85
N GLU A 712 2.35 43.08 -48.87
CA GLU A 712 3.04 42.17 -49.81
C GLU A 712 4.18 41.33 -49.13
N LYS A 713 5.10 40.71 -49.90
CA LYS A 713 6.26 39.90 -49.43
C LYS A 713 7.61 40.48 -49.96
N PRO A 714 8.58 39.69 -50.49
CA PRO A 714 9.58 38.85 -49.80
C PRO A 714 11.05 39.30 -50.06
N TYR A 715 12.05 38.62 -49.46
CA TYR A 715 13.16 37.87 -50.13
C TYR A 715 14.14 37.31 -49.06
N SER A 716 14.52 36.02 -49.08
CA SER A 716 15.65 35.38 -49.80
C SER A 716 17.00 35.49 -49.03
N SER A 717 17.97 34.56 -49.07
CA SER A 717 18.29 33.56 -50.11
C SER A 717 18.98 32.28 -49.59
N ASN A 718 18.76 31.17 -50.29
CA ASN A 718 19.72 30.20 -50.90
C ASN A 718 21.01 29.71 -50.18
N ALA A 719 21.57 28.52 -50.46
CA ALA A 719 21.05 27.26 -51.04
C ALA A 719 22.15 26.18 -51.18
N THR A 720 21.80 24.89 -50.96
CA THR A 720 22.41 23.68 -51.61
C THR A 720 23.90 23.35 -51.32
N LYS A 721 24.54 22.20 -51.64
CA LYS A 721 24.32 20.90 -52.39
C LYS A 721 25.35 19.87 -51.75
N LYS A 722 25.72 18.63 -52.17
CA LYS A 722 25.54 17.70 -53.33
C LYS A 722 26.04 16.27 -52.92
N ARG A 723 25.22 15.18 -53.02
CA ARG A 723 25.58 13.79 -53.50
C ARG A 723 26.74 12.97 -52.81
N THR A 724 27.03 11.66 -53.00
CA THR A 724 26.42 10.39 -53.54
C THR A 724 27.25 9.21 -52.98
N LEU A 725 26.81 7.94 -52.89
CA LEU A 725 26.61 6.85 -53.90
C LEU A 725 25.83 5.69 -53.19
N LEU A 726 24.96 4.84 -53.77
CA LEU A 726 25.11 3.83 -54.86
C LEU A 726 26.19 2.76 -54.57
N ASP A 727 26.01 1.44 -54.74
CA ASP A 727 24.85 0.55 -55.06
C ASP A 727 25.23 -0.88 -54.55
N PHE A 728 24.55 -2.04 -54.69
CA PHE A 728 23.40 -2.58 -55.45
C PHE A 728 22.90 -3.85 -54.67
N ALA A 729 22.05 -4.83 -55.06
CA ALA A 729 21.12 -5.14 -56.18
C ALA A 729 20.10 -6.21 -55.66
N ILE A 730 18.78 -6.03 -55.77
CA ILE A 730 17.85 -6.57 -56.80
C ILE A 730 17.62 -8.11 -56.81
N LYS A 731 16.35 -8.50 -56.61
CA LYS A 731 15.62 -9.46 -57.46
C LYS A 731 14.17 -9.00 -57.65
N LYS A 732 13.57 -9.25 -58.81
CA LYS A 732 12.26 -8.72 -59.24
C LYS A 732 11.72 -9.55 -60.40
N GLU A 733 10.42 -9.84 -60.44
CA GLU A 733 9.73 -10.36 -61.64
C GLU A 733 8.38 -9.66 -61.85
N ILE A 734 7.95 -9.55 -63.11
CA ILE A 734 6.74 -8.84 -63.60
C ILE A 734 6.22 -9.52 -64.87
N LYS A 735 4.89 -9.69 -64.99
CA LYS A 735 4.08 -9.83 -66.24
C LYS A 735 2.59 -9.97 -65.83
N LYS A 736 1.58 -9.49 -66.58
CA LYS A 736 1.51 -8.44 -67.61
C LYS A 736 0.03 -8.04 -67.85
N GLU A 737 -0.22 -6.84 -68.39
CA GLU A 737 -1.55 -6.33 -68.84
C GLU A 737 -1.96 -6.95 -70.21
N PRO A 738 -3.25 -6.81 -70.67
CA PRO A 738 -3.75 -5.56 -71.27
C PRO A 738 -5.21 -5.16 -70.88
N GLU A 739 -5.74 -4.14 -71.56
CA GLU A 739 -6.90 -3.29 -71.24
C GLU A 739 -8.21 -3.67 -71.96
N ASP A 740 -9.34 -3.08 -71.53
CA ASP A 740 -10.39 -2.50 -72.40
C ASP A 740 -11.30 -1.56 -71.57
N GLU A 741 -11.67 -0.37 -72.09
CA GLU A 741 -12.64 0.56 -71.44
C GLU A 741 -14.09 0.31 -71.92
N PRO A 742 -15.12 0.75 -71.14
CA PRO A 742 -15.71 2.05 -71.46
C PRO A 742 -16.22 2.88 -70.25
N MET A 743 -16.23 4.21 -70.40
CA MET A 743 -16.88 5.18 -69.50
C MET A 743 -18.04 5.92 -70.17
N PRO A 744 -19.13 6.20 -69.44
CA PRO A 744 -19.50 7.61 -69.24
C PRO A 744 -19.92 7.96 -67.79
N SER A 745 -20.15 9.24 -67.53
CA SER A 745 -20.15 9.86 -66.19
C SER A 745 -21.54 10.13 -65.58
N THR A 746 -21.60 10.13 -64.23
CA THR A 746 -22.27 11.08 -63.30
C THR A 746 -22.45 10.37 -61.93
N SER A 747 -22.07 10.82 -60.72
CA SER A 747 -21.72 12.10 -60.07
C SER A 747 -22.70 12.50 -58.94
N THR A 748 -22.79 11.67 -57.88
CA THR A 748 -23.38 12.03 -56.57
C THR A 748 -22.57 11.42 -55.42
N ASN A 749 -22.73 11.96 -54.20
CA ASN A 749 -22.15 11.49 -52.92
C ASN A 749 -20.63 11.64 -52.71
N SER A 750 -20.14 12.89 -52.65
CA SER A 750 -18.76 13.24 -52.23
C SER A 750 -18.68 14.28 -51.09
N LYS A 751 -19.53 14.17 -50.06
CA LYS A 751 -19.37 14.95 -48.80
C LYS A 751 -19.32 14.10 -47.53
N ALA A 752 -20.16 13.08 -47.38
CA ALA A 752 -20.17 12.23 -46.17
C ALA A 752 -18.88 11.39 -45.96
N ALA A 753 -18.05 11.22 -47.00
CA ALA A 753 -16.84 10.41 -46.94
C ALA A 753 -15.59 11.14 -46.41
N LEU A 754 -15.57 12.49 -46.40
CA LEU A 754 -14.38 13.25 -45.98
C LEU A 754 -14.32 13.54 -44.48
N GLU A 755 -15.44 13.42 -43.76
CA GLU A 755 -15.57 13.92 -42.38
C GLU A 755 -15.17 12.86 -41.32
N ASN A 756 -15.18 11.57 -41.68
CA ASN A 756 -14.82 10.47 -40.77
C ASN A 756 -13.29 10.20 -40.66
N ALA A 757 -12.44 11.02 -41.30
CA ALA A 757 -10.99 10.79 -41.42
C ALA A 757 -10.12 11.69 -40.52
N ARG A 758 -10.65 12.24 -39.41
CA ARG A 758 -9.90 13.13 -38.49
C ARG A 758 -10.10 12.84 -36.99
N LYS A 759 -10.02 11.57 -36.57
CA LYS A 759 -9.56 11.29 -35.20
C LYS A 759 -8.07 11.62 -35.13
N LYS A 760 -7.71 12.74 -34.47
CA LYS A 760 -6.31 13.02 -34.13
C LYS A 760 -5.77 11.86 -33.30
N SER A 761 -4.60 11.37 -33.69
CA SER A 761 -3.80 10.49 -32.86
C SER A 761 -3.31 11.27 -31.63
N GLU A 762 -3.34 10.65 -30.45
CA GLU A 762 -2.77 11.22 -29.22
C GLU A 762 -1.38 10.62 -28.89
N LEU A 763 -0.73 9.99 -29.88
CA LEU A 763 0.52 9.24 -29.72
C LEU A 763 1.63 10.02 -28.97
N PHE A 764 1.76 11.31 -29.23
CA PHE A 764 2.80 12.18 -28.65
C PHE A 764 2.28 13.15 -27.60
N LYS A 765 1.12 12.85 -27.01
CA LYS A 765 0.48 13.67 -25.96
C LYS A 765 1.42 13.93 -24.78
N ASP A 766 1.29 15.13 -24.20
CA ASP A 766 2.11 15.67 -23.10
C ASP A 766 3.62 15.87 -23.40
N LEU A 767 4.10 15.53 -24.60
CA LEU A 767 5.48 15.78 -25.02
C LEU A 767 5.67 17.20 -25.58
N LYS A 768 6.52 18.01 -24.94
CA LYS A 768 6.97 19.30 -25.48
C LYS A 768 8.29 19.13 -26.25
N VAL A 769 8.29 19.44 -27.53
CA VAL A 769 9.41 19.17 -28.43
C VAL A 769 10.03 20.47 -28.95
N TYR A 770 11.34 20.59 -28.80
CA TYR A 770 12.17 21.55 -29.51
C TYR A 770 12.87 20.84 -30.67
N PHE A 771 12.96 21.49 -31.82
CA PHE A 771 13.68 21.00 -32.99
C PHE A 771 14.90 21.91 -33.20
N GLU A 772 16.09 21.33 -33.31
CA GLU A 772 17.35 22.08 -33.47
C GLU A 772 17.26 23.04 -34.68
N LYS A 773 17.76 24.27 -34.52
CA LYS A 773 17.55 25.36 -35.52
C LYS A 773 18.23 25.12 -36.87
N VAL A 774 19.08 24.11 -36.97
CA VAL A 774 19.97 23.86 -38.12
C VAL A 774 19.31 23.02 -39.22
N SER A 775 18.28 22.22 -38.90
CA SER A 775 17.66 21.27 -39.86
C SER A 775 16.22 21.62 -40.26
N ASN A 776 15.84 21.25 -41.48
CA ASN A 776 14.51 21.49 -42.05
C ASN A 776 13.47 20.45 -41.58
N PHE A 777 13.14 20.47 -40.28
CA PHE A 777 12.15 19.58 -39.68
C PHE A 777 10.69 19.93 -39.98
N SER A 778 10.38 20.65 -41.07
CA SER A 778 9.04 21.22 -41.30
C SER A 778 7.93 20.15 -41.40
N GLU A 779 8.20 19.03 -42.06
CA GLU A 779 7.27 17.90 -42.16
C GLU A 779 7.12 17.16 -40.83
N LEU A 780 8.23 16.90 -40.13
CA LEU A 780 8.24 16.25 -38.81
C LEU A 780 7.51 17.07 -37.73
N LYS A 781 7.59 18.41 -37.78
CA LYS A 781 6.82 19.32 -36.93
C LYS A 781 5.31 19.13 -37.13
N ASN A 782 4.86 19.17 -38.39
CA ASN A 782 3.46 18.95 -38.75
C ASN A 782 2.97 17.57 -38.30
N LEU A 783 3.79 16.52 -38.47
CA LEU A 783 3.48 15.16 -38.02
C LEU A 783 3.38 15.07 -36.48
N MET A 784 4.25 15.76 -35.75
CA MET A 784 4.24 15.79 -34.28
C MET A 784 2.95 16.42 -33.73
N GLU A 785 2.54 17.58 -34.27
CA GLU A 785 1.32 18.30 -33.86
C GLU A 785 0.02 17.60 -34.32
N ALA A 786 0.05 16.93 -35.48
CA ALA A 786 -1.05 16.08 -35.94
C ALA A 786 -1.28 14.85 -35.03
N ASN A 787 -0.24 14.42 -34.31
CA ASN A 787 -0.23 13.29 -33.38
C ASN A 787 -0.20 13.70 -31.89
N GLY A 788 -0.55 14.96 -31.58
CA GLY A 788 -0.81 15.43 -30.22
C GLY A 788 0.40 15.98 -29.45
N GLY A 789 1.59 16.01 -30.05
CA GLY A 789 2.76 16.66 -29.47
C GLY A 789 2.67 18.19 -29.50
N THR A 790 3.35 18.86 -28.56
CA THR A 790 3.38 20.32 -28.46
C THR A 790 4.74 20.85 -28.90
N LEU A 791 4.81 21.73 -29.90
CA LEU A 791 6.07 22.40 -30.24
C LEU A 791 6.40 23.49 -29.22
N THR A 792 7.68 23.64 -28.87
CA THR A 792 8.17 24.76 -28.05
C THR A 792 9.39 25.41 -28.68
N THR A 793 9.44 26.74 -28.61
CA THR A 793 10.63 27.54 -28.93
C THR A 793 11.53 27.79 -27.72
N ASN A 794 11.04 27.52 -26.50
CA ASN A 794 11.79 27.67 -25.27
C ASN A 794 12.47 26.35 -24.88
N THR A 795 13.78 26.28 -25.13
CA THR A 795 14.67 25.14 -24.86
C THR A 795 14.63 24.62 -23.42
N LYS A 796 14.37 25.48 -22.43
CA LYS A 796 14.29 25.10 -21.00
C LYS A 796 12.91 24.53 -20.60
N SER A 797 11.94 24.57 -21.52
CA SER A 797 10.60 24.01 -21.35
C SER A 797 10.35 22.71 -22.13
N ALA A 798 11.33 22.26 -22.91
CA ALA A 798 11.26 21.03 -23.70
C ALA A 798 11.39 19.77 -22.82
N ASN A 799 10.70 18.71 -23.25
CA ASN A 799 10.92 17.32 -22.85
C ASN A 799 11.90 16.61 -23.80
N LEU A 800 11.91 17.03 -25.07
CA LEU A 800 12.64 16.41 -26.17
C LEU A 800 13.35 17.47 -27.03
N VAL A 801 14.59 17.20 -27.43
CA VAL A 801 15.29 17.88 -28.54
C VAL A 801 15.49 16.89 -29.67
N VAL A 802 15.05 17.25 -30.88
CA VAL A 802 15.19 16.42 -32.08
C VAL A 802 16.35 16.89 -32.94
N HIS A 803 17.20 15.92 -33.33
CA HIS A 803 18.41 16.05 -34.13
C HIS A 803 18.29 15.32 -35.47
N GLU A 804 19.18 15.63 -36.41
CA GLU A 804 19.14 15.04 -37.75
C GLU A 804 19.62 13.57 -37.78
N THR A 805 20.58 13.24 -36.90
CA THR A 805 21.32 11.97 -36.79
C THR A 805 21.53 11.61 -35.31
N CYS A 806 21.96 10.38 -35.02
CA CYS A 806 22.48 10.02 -33.69
C CYS A 806 23.93 10.52 -33.49
N ASP A 807 24.70 10.59 -34.59
CA ASP A 807 26.05 11.15 -34.61
C ASP A 807 26.01 12.67 -34.72
N VAL A 808 26.01 13.35 -33.57
CA VAL A 808 26.19 14.81 -33.48
C VAL A 808 27.17 15.09 -32.34
N ASP A 809 28.23 15.86 -32.60
CA ASP A 809 29.23 16.26 -31.60
C ASP A 809 28.67 17.34 -30.63
N ILE A 810 27.75 16.93 -29.78
CA ILE A 810 27.11 17.80 -28.78
C ILE A 810 27.95 17.83 -27.51
N ASN A 811 28.58 18.98 -27.25
CA ASN A 811 29.25 19.26 -25.98
C ASN A 811 28.23 19.29 -24.81
N LEU A 812 28.45 18.46 -23.80
CA LEU A 812 27.61 18.34 -22.61
C LEU A 812 27.38 19.69 -21.89
N SER A 813 28.43 20.51 -21.77
CA SER A 813 28.39 21.77 -21.00
C SER A 813 27.51 22.83 -21.69
N ASP A 814 27.71 23.02 -23.00
CA ASP A 814 26.85 23.80 -23.89
C ASP A 814 25.37 23.38 -23.80
N CYS A 815 25.13 22.06 -23.77
CA CYS A 815 23.79 21.51 -23.69
C CYS A 815 23.12 21.85 -22.35
N ARG A 816 23.82 21.67 -21.23
CA ARG A 816 23.30 21.97 -19.88
C ARG A 816 23.04 23.45 -19.64
N ALA A 817 23.69 24.36 -20.38
CA ALA A 817 23.39 25.79 -20.34
C ALA A 817 22.09 26.14 -21.10
N LYS A 818 21.83 25.46 -22.23
CA LYS A 818 20.75 25.76 -23.18
C LYS A 818 19.44 25.04 -22.85
N TYR A 819 19.50 23.76 -22.49
CA TYR A 819 18.35 22.85 -22.34
C TYR A 819 18.11 22.47 -20.87
N ARG A 820 16.95 21.87 -20.57
CA ARG A 820 16.66 21.33 -19.23
C ARG A 820 17.37 19.98 -19.04
N ALA A 821 17.96 19.73 -17.88
CA ALA A 821 18.69 18.47 -17.61
C ALA A 821 17.83 17.18 -17.70
N SER A 822 16.50 17.28 -17.69
CA SER A 822 15.57 16.15 -17.90
C SER A 822 14.98 16.12 -19.33
N CYS A 823 15.76 16.56 -20.32
CA CYS A 823 15.35 16.66 -21.71
C CYS A 823 16.15 15.66 -22.53
N HIS A 824 15.48 14.74 -23.24
CA HIS A 824 16.17 13.72 -24.02
C HIS A 824 16.55 14.27 -25.41
N HIS A 825 17.75 13.96 -25.85
CA HIS A 825 18.27 14.34 -27.15
C HIS A 825 18.18 13.13 -28.08
N LEU A 826 17.27 13.18 -29.08
CA LEU A 826 16.98 12.04 -29.96
C LEU A 826 17.20 12.40 -31.43
N SER A 827 17.54 11.41 -32.25
CA SER A 827 17.46 11.57 -33.71
C SER A 827 16.01 11.58 -34.20
N LYS A 828 15.77 12.22 -35.34
CA LYS A 828 14.47 12.28 -36.04
C LYS A 828 13.84 10.90 -36.30
N GLN A 829 14.65 9.85 -36.36
CA GLN A 829 14.19 8.49 -36.65
C GLN A 829 13.25 7.96 -35.56
N TRP A 830 13.41 8.40 -34.30
CA TRP A 830 12.48 8.05 -33.22
C TRP A 830 11.03 8.43 -33.55
N ILE A 831 10.80 9.65 -34.06
CA ILE A 831 9.46 10.12 -34.44
C ILE A 831 8.91 9.27 -35.59
N LEU A 832 9.73 8.97 -36.60
CA LEU A 832 9.34 8.19 -37.78
C LEU A 832 8.95 6.75 -37.39
N ASP A 833 9.74 6.09 -36.55
CA ASP A 833 9.47 4.72 -36.14
C ASP A 833 8.33 4.64 -35.10
N CYS A 834 8.16 5.63 -34.22
CA CYS A 834 6.97 5.73 -33.37
C CYS A 834 5.67 5.86 -34.19
N LEU A 835 5.69 6.66 -35.27
CA LEU A 835 4.55 6.79 -36.19
C LEU A 835 4.27 5.49 -36.97
N LYS A 836 5.33 4.80 -37.39
CA LYS A 836 5.28 3.50 -38.09
C LYS A 836 4.69 2.39 -37.22
N GLU A 837 5.14 2.28 -35.96
CA GLU A 837 4.64 1.27 -35.01
C GLU A 837 3.40 1.71 -34.22
N LYS A 838 2.99 2.97 -34.36
CA LYS A 838 1.83 3.58 -33.68
C LYS A 838 1.89 3.49 -32.14
N LYS A 839 3.09 3.40 -31.59
CA LYS A 839 3.39 3.35 -30.15
C LYS A 839 4.62 4.19 -29.84
N LEU A 840 4.73 4.71 -28.61
CA LEU A 840 5.97 5.34 -28.17
C LEU A 840 7.06 4.27 -28.03
N LEU A 841 8.18 4.47 -28.71
CA LEU A 841 9.36 3.61 -28.64
C LEU A 841 10.30 4.08 -27.53
N ASP A 842 11.13 3.18 -27.03
CA ASP A 842 12.18 3.53 -26.08
C ASP A 842 13.16 4.53 -26.71
N TYR A 843 13.69 5.44 -25.90
CA TYR A 843 14.63 6.46 -26.32
C TYR A 843 16.03 5.90 -26.62
N GLY A 844 16.41 4.77 -26.00
CA GLY A 844 17.79 4.26 -26.00
C GLY A 844 18.40 4.03 -27.39
N LEU A 845 17.63 3.46 -28.32
CA LEU A 845 18.09 3.19 -29.70
C LEU A 845 18.26 4.45 -30.56
N TYR A 846 17.75 5.59 -30.11
CA TYR A 846 17.67 6.83 -30.87
C TYR A 846 18.37 8.00 -30.17
N ALA A 847 18.94 7.76 -28.99
CA ALA A 847 19.64 8.76 -28.19
C ALA A 847 20.87 9.30 -28.93
N VAL A 848 21.00 10.61 -28.98
CA VAL A 848 22.20 11.29 -29.46
C VAL A 848 23.23 11.26 -28.35
N VAL A 849 24.40 10.67 -28.63
CA VAL A 849 25.47 10.55 -27.63
C VAL A 849 26.04 11.94 -27.34
N LEU A 850 25.66 12.50 -26.20
CA LEU A 850 26.31 13.70 -25.65
C LEU A 850 27.77 13.35 -25.37
N LYS A 851 28.71 14.26 -25.70
CA LYS A 851 30.13 14.08 -25.40
C LYS A 851 30.55 15.06 -24.31
N ALA A 852 31.02 14.52 -23.20
CA ALA A 852 31.92 15.26 -22.32
C ALA A 852 33.26 15.47 -23.04
N LYS A 853 33.68 16.74 -23.12
CA LYS A 853 35.07 17.16 -23.39
C LYS A 853 35.70 17.62 -22.09
#